data_AF-A0A5D2KN60-F1
#
_entry.id   AF-A0A5D2KN60-F1
#
_cell.length_a   1.000
_cell.length_b   1.000
_cell.length_c   1.000
_cell.angle_alpha   90.00
_cell.angle_beta   90.00
_cell.angle_gamma   90.00
#
_symmetry.space_group_name_H-M   'P 1'
#
loop_
_entity.id
_entity.type
_entity.pdbx_description
1 polymer ?
#
loop_
_entity_poly.entity_id
_entity_poly.type
_entity_poly.pdbx_seq_one_letter_code
_entity_poly.pdbx_strand_id
1 'polypeptide(L)'
;MFKFSVDSRKWHISIERSSSVHASNLNIKAPEDSPNTDGIRIQHSTNVTISSSTIKTGDDCIGIGDGSKYININRILCGPGHGISIGSLGENGRSETVEYVTVRRASFYTTENGVRIKTWQGGHGYARHIRFEHISFSRVIRPIIIDQYNCPPYQHCKNYSTAVEVSNILYNDLKGTTSGEIAVELLCSESVPCKNIRMKDIQLDYGINEIMADRSFHIAMYPWFALGHITPYVHMANKLAERGHKISFFLPAKTQHKVEAFNLHPHLITFIPIMVPHVDGLPLGAETTNDVPFPLHPLIMTAMDLTEPDIEAYLRQLKPHFAFYDFTCWLPALTRRLGIKSVVYCIISSATIGYLLCPARKTLEKGMTGSDLLEPPQGFPSSSIKLRAHEAQALAAVTTMDYGSGLSFAERQLMSLSDCDVIGFKTCREIEGPYGEYIGSQFGKPVIFAGPVVPNPPKIALEKQWEKLLSKFQPKTVIFCAFGSECVLKKDQFQELVLGLELTGLPFLVALKPPMGAETIESALPEGFQERLKGRGILYGGWVPQQLILRHRSVGYFVTHCGSGSLAEAMVSDCQLVLLPHVGDQIINARLMAGDLKIGVEVEKGDEDGVFTKYDVCKAVRTLMDHANELGKEVRTNHAQWKEFLLKPGLENSYMDDFVMQLQALV
;
A
#
# COMPACT_ATOMS: atom_id res chain seq x y z
N MET A 1 29.96 -2.37 -7.58
CA MET A 1 29.30 -1.34 -8.41
C MET A 1 28.00 -0.96 -7.71
N PHE A 2 27.78 0.33 -7.46
CA PHE A 2 26.66 0.83 -6.66
C PHE A 2 25.32 0.37 -7.25
N LYS A 3 24.58 -0.46 -6.53
CA LYS A 3 23.24 -0.91 -6.94
C LYS A 3 22.15 0.11 -6.57
N PHE A 4 22.52 1.12 -5.78
CA PHE A 4 21.61 2.09 -5.18
C PHE A 4 22.25 3.49 -5.18
N SER A 5 21.49 4.51 -5.59
CA SER A 5 21.90 5.92 -5.56
C SER A 5 20.71 6.80 -5.18
N VAL A 6 20.88 7.68 -4.20
CA VAL A 6 19.78 8.48 -3.60
C VAL A 6 20.16 9.95 -3.50
N ASP A 7 19.20 10.83 -3.82
CA ASP A 7 19.22 12.27 -3.62
C ASP A 7 20.49 12.98 -4.15
N SER A 8 21.00 12.53 -5.30
CA SER A 8 22.16 13.17 -5.92
C SER A 8 21.77 14.50 -6.52
N ARG A 9 22.57 15.54 -6.25
CA ARG A 9 22.40 16.84 -6.91
C ARG A 9 22.83 16.71 -8.37
N LYS A 10 22.06 17.32 -9.29
CA LYS A 10 22.32 17.34 -10.74
C LYS A 10 22.09 16.02 -11.45
N TRP A 11 22.87 14.99 -11.13
CA TRP A 11 22.73 13.66 -11.74
C TRP A 11 23.24 12.57 -10.81
N HIS A 12 22.63 11.38 -10.87
CA HIS A 12 23.07 10.23 -10.07
C HIS A 12 24.26 9.50 -10.68
N ILE A 13 24.27 9.34 -12.01
CA ILE A 13 25.35 8.71 -12.75
C ILE A 13 25.63 9.53 -14.00
N SER A 14 26.89 9.89 -14.23
CA SER A 14 27.35 10.45 -15.50
C SER A 14 28.26 9.47 -16.23
N ILE A 15 27.93 9.16 -17.48
CA ILE A 15 28.73 8.37 -18.42
C ILE A 15 29.23 9.33 -19.49
N GLU A 16 30.41 9.87 -19.26
CA GLU A 16 31.04 10.86 -20.13
C GLU A 16 32.29 10.30 -20.80
N ARG A 17 32.46 10.59 -22.09
CA ARG A 17 33.69 10.28 -22.87
C ARG A 17 34.15 8.83 -22.70
N SER A 18 33.20 7.90 -22.66
CA SER A 18 33.43 6.50 -22.30
C SER A 18 33.10 5.56 -23.45
N SER A 19 33.69 4.35 -23.44
CA SER A 19 33.40 3.30 -24.40
C SER A 19 33.12 1.96 -23.72
N SER A 20 32.16 1.20 -24.23
CA SER A 20 31.86 -0.18 -23.77
C SER A 20 31.36 -0.27 -22.32
N VAL A 21 30.48 0.66 -21.93
CA VAL A 21 29.94 0.74 -20.57
C VAL A 21 28.70 -0.15 -20.43
N HIS A 22 28.64 -0.91 -19.34
CA HIS A 22 27.49 -1.75 -19.00
C HIS A 22 27.01 -1.43 -17.59
N ALA A 23 25.77 -0.94 -17.48
CA ALA A 23 25.11 -0.61 -16.24
C ALA A 23 23.82 -1.44 -16.12
N SER A 24 23.64 -2.16 -15.01
CA SER A 24 22.43 -2.96 -14.83
C SER A 24 22.04 -3.14 -13.37
N ASN A 25 20.76 -3.45 -13.13
CA ASN A 25 20.21 -3.69 -11.79
C ASN A 25 20.44 -2.49 -10.86
N LEU A 26 20.25 -1.27 -11.42
CA LEU A 26 20.37 -0.03 -10.68
C LEU A 26 19.01 0.36 -10.10
N ASN A 27 19.01 0.88 -8.88
CA ASN A 27 17.88 1.53 -8.26
C ASN A 27 18.26 2.97 -7.89
N ILE A 28 17.75 3.92 -8.65
CA ILE A 28 18.05 5.36 -8.52
C ILE A 28 16.80 6.07 -8.03
N LYS A 29 16.93 6.89 -6.99
CA LYS A 29 15.81 7.60 -6.37
C LYS A 29 16.16 9.04 -5.99
N ALA A 30 15.37 9.99 -6.45
CA ALA A 30 15.27 11.34 -5.92
C ALA A 30 13.79 11.76 -5.86
N PRO A 31 13.41 12.76 -5.03
CA PRO A 31 12.06 13.30 -5.00
C PRO A 31 11.60 13.81 -6.38
N GLU A 32 10.32 13.67 -6.67
CA GLU A 32 9.68 14.07 -7.94
C GLU A 32 9.82 15.57 -8.23
N ASP A 33 9.87 16.40 -7.20
CA ASP A 33 9.99 17.84 -7.28
C ASP A 33 11.47 18.33 -7.27
N SER A 34 12.44 17.41 -7.33
CA SER A 34 13.86 17.76 -7.26
C SER A 34 14.37 18.35 -8.58
N PRO A 35 14.67 19.66 -8.63
CA PRO A 35 15.00 20.32 -9.88
C PRO A 35 16.36 19.87 -10.41
N ASN A 36 16.44 19.63 -11.72
CA ASN A 36 17.66 19.20 -12.42
C ASN A 36 18.29 17.96 -11.76
N THR A 37 17.52 16.88 -11.59
CA THR A 37 18.05 15.61 -11.11
C THR A 37 17.90 14.54 -12.18
N ASP A 38 18.97 14.27 -12.92
CA ASP A 38 18.96 13.21 -13.94
C ASP A 38 19.35 11.88 -13.29
N GLY A 39 18.70 10.80 -13.68
CA GLY A 39 19.09 9.46 -13.24
C GLY A 39 20.45 9.08 -13.84
N ILE A 40 20.50 8.92 -15.16
CA ILE A 40 21.72 8.58 -15.88
C ILE A 40 21.90 9.54 -17.05
N ARG A 41 23.01 10.28 -17.04
CA ARG A 41 23.41 11.11 -18.17
C ARG A 41 24.45 10.38 -19.02
N ILE A 42 24.25 10.34 -20.33
CA ILE A 42 25.20 9.80 -21.31
C ILE A 42 25.63 10.91 -22.25
N GLN A 43 26.93 11.16 -22.36
CA GLN A 43 27.46 12.15 -23.29
C GLN A 43 28.83 11.74 -23.84
N HIS A 44 29.10 12.05 -25.11
CA HIS A 44 30.32 11.72 -25.86
C HIS A 44 30.76 10.25 -25.71
N SER A 45 29.81 9.33 -25.63
CA SER A 45 30.09 7.93 -25.27
C SER A 45 29.62 6.95 -26.34
N THR A 46 30.31 5.81 -26.44
CA THR A 46 30.06 4.79 -27.47
C THR A 46 29.83 3.42 -26.84
N ASN A 47 28.92 2.61 -27.39
CA ASN A 47 28.63 1.25 -26.90
C ASN A 47 28.25 1.24 -25.41
N VAL A 48 27.16 1.93 -25.06
CA VAL A 48 26.64 1.98 -23.70
C VAL A 48 25.39 1.12 -23.60
N THR A 49 25.37 0.19 -22.65
CA THR A 49 24.18 -0.62 -22.33
C THR A 49 23.69 -0.29 -20.92
N ILE A 50 22.41 0.06 -20.81
CA ILE A 50 21.69 0.22 -19.54
C ILE A 50 20.54 -0.78 -19.50
N SER A 51 20.44 -1.61 -18.47
CA SER A 51 19.37 -2.60 -18.41
C SER A 51 18.87 -3.02 -17.03
N SER A 52 17.60 -3.40 -16.95
CA SER A 52 16.98 -3.96 -15.74
C SER A 52 17.10 -3.01 -14.54
N SER A 53 16.74 -1.74 -14.72
CA SER A 53 16.94 -0.70 -13.70
C SER A 53 15.64 0.05 -13.42
N THR A 54 15.50 0.50 -12.18
CA THR A 54 14.42 1.37 -11.71
C THR A 54 14.99 2.76 -11.45
N ILE A 55 14.41 3.78 -12.06
CA ILE A 55 14.91 5.15 -11.98
C ILE A 55 13.73 6.08 -11.68
N LYS A 56 13.84 6.80 -10.56
CA LYS A 56 12.87 7.79 -10.10
C LYS A 56 13.62 9.08 -9.80
N THR A 57 13.27 10.17 -10.46
CA THR A 57 13.98 11.43 -10.33
C THR A 57 13.04 12.62 -10.58
N GLY A 58 13.48 13.83 -10.29
CA GLY A 58 12.72 15.04 -10.65
C GLY A 58 12.96 15.54 -12.08
N ASP A 59 13.93 14.96 -12.80
CA ASP A 59 14.20 15.25 -14.22
C ASP A 59 14.28 13.94 -15.03
N ASP A 60 15.09 13.88 -16.09
CA ASP A 60 15.21 12.72 -16.98
C ASP A 60 15.69 11.47 -16.23
N CYS A 61 14.98 10.35 -16.37
CA CYS A 61 15.48 9.05 -15.92
C CYS A 61 16.80 8.70 -16.62
N ILE A 62 16.84 8.93 -17.95
CA ILE A 62 18.04 8.76 -18.75
C ILE A 62 18.09 9.90 -19.79
N GLY A 63 19.13 10.72 -19.71
CA GLY A 63 19.44 11.77 -20.67
C GLY A 63 20.57 11.35 -21.61
N ILE A 64 20.37 11.50 -22.92
CA ILE A 64 21.36 11.20 -23.96
C ILE A 64 21.71 12.50 -24.70
N GLY A 65 22.94 12.95 -24.53
CA GLY A 65 23.47 14.18 -25.12
C GLY A 65 24.50 13.94 -26.23
N ASP A 66 25.08 15.04 -26.70
CA ASP A 66 26.00 15.12 -27.84
C ASP A 66 27.11 14.06 -27.85
N GLY A 67 27.52 13.64 -29.05
CA GLY A 67 28.61 12.73 -29.35
C GLY A 67 28.36 11.28 -28.96
N SER A 68 27.10 10.92 -28.66
CA SER A 68 26.74 9.59 -28.16
C SER A 68 26.28 8.67 -29.30
N LYS A 69 26.80 7.44 -29.36
CA LYS A 69 26.41 6.47 -30.39
C LYS A 69 26.40 5.02 -29.91
N TYR A 70 25.58 4.19 -30.53
CA TYR A 70 25.40 2.77 -30.16
C TYR A 70 24.98 2.62 -28.69
N ILE A 71 23.82 3.20 -28.37
CA ILE A 71 23.26 3.20 -27.01
C ILE A 71 22.09 2.21 -26.96
N ASN A 72 22.13 1.28 -26.01
CA ASN A 72 21.11 0.25 -25.84
C ASN A 72 20.51 0.31 -24.43
N ILE A 73 19.23 0.66 -24.35
CA ILE A 73 18.47 0.80 -23.11
C ILE A 73 17.37 -0.25 -23.11
N ASN A 74 17.31 -1.12 -22.10
CA ASN A 74 16.41 -2.26 -22.10
C ASN A 74 15.86 -2.62 -20.70
N ARG A 75 14.55 -2.86 -20.57
CA ARG A 75 13.93 -3.22 -19.28
C ARG A 75 14.15 -2.13 -18.22
N ILE A 76 13.62 -0.94 -18.48
CA ILE A 76 13.70 0.20 -17.56
C ILE A 76 12.32 0.50 -17.00
N LEU A 77 12.23 0.66 -15.69
CA LEU A 77 11.08 1.25 -15.02
C LEU A 77 11.43 2.71 -14.69
N CYS A 78 10.79 3.66 -15.37
CA CYS A 78 11.06 5.08 -15.27
C CYS A 78 9.84 5.80 -14.71
N GLY A 79 10.02 6.53 -13.61
CA GLY A 79 8.96 7.37 -13.05
C GLY A 79 9.01 7.48 -11.53
N PRO A 80 8.45 8.55 -10.95
CA PRO A 80 8.13 9.82 -11.63
C PRO A 80 9.41 10.50 -12.21
N GLY A 81 9.24 11.55 -13.02
CA GLY A 81 10.33 12.30 -13.69
C GLY A 81 9.99 12.76 -15.12
N HIS A 82 10.99 13.20 -15.91
CA HIS A 82 10.80 13.69 -17.29
C HIS A 82 10.85 12.61 -18.38
N GLY A 83 11.13 11.35 -18.03
CA GLY A 83 11.18 10.24 -19.00
C GLY A 83 12.59 9.91 -19.50
N ILE A 84 12.70 9.40 -20.72
CA ILE A 84 13.97 9.18 -21.41
C ILE A 84 14.09 10.19 -22.54
N SER A 85 15.11 11.04 -22.45
CA SER A 85 15.30 12.17 -23.35
C SER A 85 16.59 12.05 -24.14
N ILE A 86 16.48 12.24 -25.45
CA ILE A 86 17.62 12.50 -26.35
C ILE A 86 17.57 13.98 -26.64
N GLY A 87 18.48 14.78 -26.11
CA GLY A 87 18.30 16.20 -26.36
C GLY A 87 19.22 17.21 -25.70
N SER A 88 18.71 18.44 -25.77
CA SER A 88 19.47 19.69 -25.71
C SER A 88 20.46 19.87 -26.86
N LEU A 89 20.22 19.17 -27.97
CA LEU A 89 21.12 19.18 -29.11
C LEU A 89 21.08 20.51 -29.88
N GLY A 90 22.25 21.03 -30.23
CA GLY A 90 22.41 22.22 -31.05
C GLY A 90 22.23 23.53 -30.28
N GLU A 91 22.30 23.48 -28.95
CA GLU A 91 22.24 24.68 -28.11
C GLU A 91 23.28 25.72 -28.57
N ASN A 92 22.89 27.00 -28.60
CA ASN A 92 23.75 28.09 -29.08
C ASN A 92 24.25 27.90 -30.53
N GLY A 93 23.49 27.21 -31.37
CA GLY A 93 23.83 26.99 -32.79
C GLY A 93 24.92 25.94 -33.02
N ARG A 94 25.28 25.15 -31.99
CA ARG A 94 26.31 24.12 -32.07
C ARG A 94 25.93 23.01 -33.06
N SER A 95 26.96 22.32 -33.54
CA SER A 95 26.81 21.10 -34.34
C SER A 95 26.96 19.88 -33.44
N GLU A 96 25.83 19.25 -33.08
CA GLU A 96 25.80 18.14 -32.12
C GLU A 96 25.15 16.89 -32.74
N THR A 97 25.62 15.71 -32.34
CA THR A 97 25.23 14.44 -32.99
C THR A 97 24.88 13.34 -32.00
N VAL A 98 23.82 12.59 -32.31
CA VAL A 98 23.43 11.34 -31.63
C VAL A 98 22.98 10.32 -32.68
N GLU A 99 23.45 9.09 -32.62
CA GLU A 99 23.01 8.04 -33.56
C GLU A 99 23.02 6.61 -33.02
N TYR A 100 22.18 5.74 -33.59
CA TYR A 100 22.05 4.33 -33.20
C TYR A 100 21.67 4.16 -31.73
N VAL A 101 20.51 4.72 -31.34
CA VAL A 101 19.94 4.56 -30.01
C VAL A 101 18.77 3.58 -30.08
N THR A 102 18.74 2.58 -29.20
CA THR A 102 17.59 1.68 -29.05
C THR A 102 17.12 1.71 -27.61
N VAL A 103 15.86 2.07 -27.40
CA VAL A 103 15.15 1.96 -26.12
C VAL A 103 14.06 0.92 -26.29
N ARG A 104 14.10 -0.15 -25.50
CA ARG A 104 13.12 -1.23 -25.60
C ARG A 104 12.64 -1.77 -24.27
N ARG A 105 11.40 -2.27 -24.21
CA ARG A 105 10.82 -2.84 -22.98
C ARG A 105 10.91 -1.86 -21.82
N ALA A 106 10.55 -0.60 -22.05
CA ALA A 106 10.55 0.43 -21.01
C ALA A 106 9.11 0.68 -20.53
N SER A 107 8.96 0.96 -19.23
CA SER A 107 7.69 1.29 -18.61
C SER A 107 7.81 2.66 -17.96
N PHE A 108 6.93 3.57 -18.36
CA PHE A 108 6.85 4.93 -17.85
C PHE A 108 5.60 5.07 -17.00
N TYR A 109 5.73 5.64 -15.80
CA TYR A 109 4.59 5.89 -14.94
C TYR A 109 4.68 7.26 -14.28
N THR A 110 3.59 8.02 -14.31
CA THR A 110 3.52 9.38 -13.73
C THR A 110 4.70 10.27 -14.11
N THR A 111 5.21 10.13 -15.34
CA THR A 111 6.24 11.01 -15.88
C THR A 111 5.61 12.15 -16.66
N GLU A 112 6.33 13.26 -16.77
CA GLU A 112 5.94 14.35 -17.67
C GLU A 112 5.99 13.87 -19.12
N ASN A 113 7.09 13.21 -19.51
CA ASN A 113 7.25 12.71 -20.86
C ASN A 113 7.59 11.21 -20.84
N GLY A 114 7.32 10.53 -21.95
CA GLY A 114 7.75 9.15 -22.16
C GLY A 114 9.12 9.11 -22.84
N VAL A 115 9.09 9.06 -24.16
CA VAL A 115 10.28 9.12 -25.02
C VAL A 115 10.33 10.45 -25.76
N ARG A 116 11.38 11.23 -25.51
CA ARG A 116 11.49 12.62 -25.99
C ARG A 116 12.76 12.82 -26.82
N ILE A 117 12.63 13.47 -27.97
CA ILE A 117 13.76 14.01 -28.75
C ILE A 117 13.64 15.53 -28.74
N LYS A 118 14.65 16.24 -28.24
CA LYS A 118 14.63 17.70 -28.07
C LYS A 118 15.87 18.37 -28.68
N THR A 119 15.67 19.30 -29.60
CA THR A 119 16.76 20.04 -30.26
C THR A 119 16.48 21.54 -30.28
N TRP A 120 17.53 22.36 -30.36
CA TRP A 120 17.43 23.82 -30.38
C TRP A 120 17.33 24.37 -31.80
N GLN A 121 16.52 25.42 -31.95
CA GLN A 121 16.50 26.21 -33.18
C GLN A 121 17.87 26.85 -33.45
N GLY A 122 18.26 26.94 -34.72
CA GLY A 122 19.56 27.46 -35.12
C GLY A 122 20.70 26.42 -35.02
N GLY A 123 20.44 25.25 -34.42
CA GLY A 123 21.40 24.16 -34.27
C GLY A 123 21.79 23.47 -35.58
N HIS A 124 22.86 22.68 -35.51
CA HIS A 124 23.38 21.88 -36.62
C HIS A 124 23.68 20.44 -36.16
N GLY A 125 23.94 19.54 -37.10
CA GLY A 125 24.23 18.13 -36.80
C GLY A 125 23.01 17.23 -37.00
N TYR A 126 22.93 16.12 -36.27
CA TYR A 126 21.88 15.13 -36.48
C TYR A 126 21.52 14.28 -35.25
N ALA A 127 20.26 13.87 -35.16
CA ALA A 127 19.77 12.78 -34.32
C ALA A 127 19.13 11.71 -35.22
N ARG A 128 19.79 10.56 -35.39
CA ARG A 128 19.35 9.56 -36.39
C ARG A 128 19.45 8.10 -35.99
N HIS A 129 18.68 7.25 -36.67
CA HIS A 129 18.66 5.80 -36.42
C HIS A 129 18.30 5.47 -34.96
N ILE A 130 17.17 6.00 -34.51
CA ILE A 130 16.68 5.83 -33.14
C ILE A 130 15.46 4.92 -33.16
N ARG A 131 15.39 3.97 -32.23
CA ARG A 131 14.29 3.00 -32.11
C ARG A 131 13.72 2.99 -30.70
N PHE A 132 12.40 3.09 -30.62
CA PHE A 132 11.60 2.95 -29.40
C PHE A 132 10.66 1.76 -29.60
N GLU A 133 10.86 0.69 -28.83
CA GLU A 133 10.19 -0.60 -29.09
C GLU A 133 9.60 -1.24 -27.82
N HIS A 134 8.35 -1.72 -27.87
CA HIS A 134 7.71 -2.41 -26.74
C HIS A 134 7.69 -1.54 -25.47
N ILE A 135 7.07 -0.37 -25.53
CA ILE A 135 7.07 0.59 -24.42
C ILE A 135 5.65 0.74 -23.87
N SER A 136 5.54 0.82 -22.54
CA SER A 136 4.27 1.00 -21.84
C SER A 136 4.23 2.34 -21.11
N PHE A 137 3.07 2.99 -21.12
CA PHE A 137 2.81 4.27 -20.45
C PHE A 137 1.67 4.14 -19.44
N SER A 138 1.83 4.70 -18.26
CA SER A 138 0.78 4.79 -17.24
C SER A 138 0.69 6.22 -16.71
N ARG A 139 -0.39 6.92 -17.07
CA ARG A 139 -0.65 8.31 -16.67
C ARG A 139 0.50 9.27 -17.03
N VAL A 140 1.12 9.07 -18.18
CA VAL A 140 2.20 9.93 -18.68
C VAL A 140 1.61 11.16 -19.37
N ILE A 141 2.11 12.36 -19.08
CA ILE A 141 1.49 13.58 -19.63
C ILE A 141 1.67 13.62 -21.15
N ARG A 142 2.89 13.42 -21.65
CA ARG A 142 3.23 13.38 -23.09
C ARG A 142 4.10 12.16 -23.45
N PRO A 143 3.49 11.01 -23.78
CA PRO A 143 4.21 9.77 -24.10
C PRO A 143 5.27 9.89 -25.20
N ILE A 144 4.99 10.58 -26.30
CA ILE A 144 5.90 10.67 -27.46
C ILE A 144 6.11 12.13 -27.84
N ILE A 145 7.37 12.59 -27.83
CA ILE A 145 7.72 13.96 -28.23
C ILE A 145 8.90 13.98 -29.19
N ILE A 146 8.77 14.78 -30.26
CA ILE A 146 9.87 15.38 -30.98
C ILE A 146 9.66 16.90 -30.95
N ASP A 147 10.65 17.64 -30.46
CA ASP A 147 10.62 19.09 -30.39
C ASP A 147 11.91 19.69 -30.98
N GLN A 148 11.81 20.30 -32.16
CA GLN A 148 12.90 21.06 -32.80
C GLN A 148 12.84 22.57 -32.55
N TYR A 149 11.90 23.05 -31.73
CA TYR A 149 11.61 24.48 -31.54
C TYR A 149 12.12 25.05 -30.22
N ASN A 150 12.98 24.36 -29.50
CA ASN A 150 13.51 24.86 -28.24
C ASN A 150 14.38 26.13 -28.44
N CYS A 151 14.10 27.22 -27.68
CA CYS A 151 14.80 28.51 -27.80
C CYS A 151 14.78 29.34 -26.48
N PRO A 152 15.73 30.28 -26.24
CA PRO A 152 15.68 31.23 -25.12
C PRO A 152 15.46 32.70 -25.56
N PRO A 153 14.67 33.51 -24.83
CA PRO A 153 13.63 33.09 -23.90
C PRO A 153 12.48 32.41 -24.66
N TYR A 154 11.81 31.45 -24.02
CA TYR A 154 10.73 30.60 -24.59
C TYR A 154 9.59 31.38 -25.28
N GLN A 155 9.52 32.71 -25.13
CA GLN A 155 8.50 33.58 -25.70
C GLN A 155 8.87 34.20 -27.06
N HIS A 156 10.12 34.07 -27.53
CA HIS A 156 10.61 34.75 -28.74
C HIS A 156 11.45 33.86 -29.67
N CYS A 157 10.97 32.63 -29.92
CA CYS A 157 11.56 31.74 -30.93
C CYS A 157 11.42 32.35 -32.33
N LYS A 158 12.53 32.76 -32.94
CA LYS A 158 12.56 33.13 -34.37
C LYS A 158 12.55 31.83 -35.18
N ASN A 159 11.81 31.74 -36.27
CA ASN A 159 11.98 30.63 -37.22
C ASN A 159 13.36 30.75 -37.88
N TYR A 160 14.37 30.12 -37.25
CA TYR A 160 15.72 30.02 -37.79
C TYR A 160 15.74 29.08 -39.00
N SER A 161 16.60 29.37 -39.96
CA SER A 161 16.74 28.55 -41.17
C SER A 161 17.48 27.22 -40.92
N THR A 162 18.11 27.03 -39.76
CA THR A 162 18.87 25.83 -39.41
C THR A 162 18.29 25.15 -38.17
N ALA A 163 18.40 23.82 -38.13
CA ALA A 163 18.09 22.99 -36.97
C ALA A 163 18.88 21.66 -37.07
N VAL A 164 18.99 20.94 -35.96
CA VAL A 164 19.57 19.59 -35.93
C VAL A 164 18.67 18.66 -36.74
N GLU A 165 19.23 17.90 -37.69
CA GLU A 165 18.44 16.99 -38.52
C GLU A 165 17.95 15.78 -37.71
N VAL A 166 16.62 15.59 -37.62
CA VAL A 166 16.02 14.41 -36.99
C VAL A 166 15.59 13.42 -38.08
N SER A 167 16.17 12.22 -38.12
CA SER A 167 15.84 11.26 -39.17
C SER A 167 15.89 9.78 -38.79
N ASN A 168 15.12 8.95 -39.50
CA ASN A 168 15.09 7.49 -39.31
C ASN A 168 14.75 7.09 -37.87
N ILE A 169 13.59 7.56 -37.39
CA ILE A 169 13.06 7.26 -36.07
C ILE A 169 11.97 6.21 -36.20
N LEU A 170 12.04 5.15 -35.40
CA LEU A 170 11.03 4.10 -35.34
C LEU A 170 10.40 4.10 -33.95
N TYR A 171 9.08 4.23 -33.91
CA TYR A 171 8.22 3.91 -32.77
C TYR A 171 7.44 2.65 -33.11
N ASN A 172 7.59 1.59 -32.33
CA ASN A 172 6.96 0.30 -32.60
C ASN A 172 6.44 -0.34 -31.31
N ASP A 173 5.15 -0.68 -31.24
CA ASP A 173 4.51 -1.28 -30.06
C ASP A 173 4.63 -0.40 -28.81
N LEU A 174 3.96 0.75 -28.85
CA LEU A 174 3.91 1.76 -27.77
C LEU A 174 2.47 1.87 -27.27
N LYS A 175 2.22 1.50 -26.01
CA LYS A 175 0.86 1.33 -25.48
C LYS A 175 0.64 1.94 -24.10
N GLY A 176 -0.58 2.37 -23.78
CA GLY A 176 -0.99 2.69 -22.42
C GLY A 176 -1.73 4.01 -22.30
N THR A 177 -1.69 4.63 -21.11
CA THR A 177 -2.55 5.79 -20.79
C THR A 177 -1.79 7.10 -20.73
N THR A 178 -2.44 8.16 -21.22
CA THR A 178 -1.96 9.53 -21.11
C THR A 178 -2.83 10.36 -20.15
N SER A 179 -2.18 11.23 -19.38
CA SER A 179 -2.83 12.21 -18.49
C SER A 179 -2.90 13.62 -19.09
N GLY A 180 -2.21 13.86 -20.21
CA GLY A 180 -2.24 15.12 -20.96
C GLY A 180 -3.08 15.02 -22.23
N GLU A 181 -3.58 16.16 -22.72
CA GLU A 181 -4.42 16.21 -23.93
C GLU A 181 -3.69 15.78 -25.21
N ILE A 182 -2.35 15.92 -25.22
CA ILE A 182 -1.51 15.62 -26.38
C ILE A 182 -0.66 14.39 -26.07
N ALA A 183 -1.06 13.24 -26.64
CA ALA A 183 -0.34 11.98 -26.45
C ALA A 183 0.95 11.89 -27.29
N VAL A 184 0.92 12.49 -28.47
CA VAL A 184 2.01 12.48 -29.46
C VAL A 184 2.19 13.89 -30.00
N GLU A 185 3.36 14.45 -29.80
CA GLU A 185 3.70 15.81 -30.24
C GLU A 185 4.96 15.77 -31.12
N LEU A 186 4.83 16.15 -32.40
CA LEU A 186 5.92 16.15 -33.38
C LEU A 186 6.10 17.57 -33.94
N LEU A 187 6.86 18.40 -33.25
CA LEU A 187 7.19 19.76 -33.65
C LEU A 187 8.49 19.74 -34.45
N CYS A 188 8.36 19.57 -35.77
CA CYS A 188 9.49 19.51 -36.70
C CYS A 188 9.71 20.85 -37.41
N SER A 189 10.98 21.26 -37.56
CA SER A 189 11.37 22.51 -38.20
C SER A 189 10.89 22.59 -39.65
N GLU A 190 10.37 23.75 -40.04
CA GLU A 190 9.96 24.01 -41.43
C GLU A 190 11.15 24.00 -42.39
N SER A 191 12.32 24.47 -41.96
CA SER A 191 13.51 24.56 -42.81
C SER A 191 14.34 23.28 -42.83
N VAL A 192 14.28 22.49 -41.75
CA VAL A 192 14.97 21.20 -41.62
C VAL A 192 13.99 20.16 -41.05
N PRO A 193 13.01 19.71 -41.86
CA PRO A 193 11.94 18.83 -41.39
C PRO A 193 12.46 17.45 -40.99
N CYS A 194 11.78 16.84 -40.02
CA CYS A 194 12.02 15.45 -39.65
C CYS A 194 11.80 14.51 -40.82
N LYS A 195 12.68 13.52 -41.01
CA LYS A 195 12.61 12.56 -42.13
C LYS A 195 12.46 11.13 -41.64
N ASN A 196 11.68 10.31 -42.35
CA ASN A 196 11.55 8.88 -42.08
C ASN A 196 11.16 8.56 -40.62
N ILE A 197 10.18 9.28 -40.08
CA ILE A 197 9.54 8.96 -38.80
C ILE A 197 8.49 7.88 -39.07
N ARG A 198 8.65 6.71 -38.46
CA ARG A 198 7.73 5.57 -38.62
C ARG A 198 7.10 5.25 -37.28
N MET A 199 5.78 5.12 -37.27
CA MET A 199 5.00 4.73 -36.11
C MET A 199 4.20 3.48 -36.47
N LYS A 200 4.30 2.45 -35.64
CA LYS A 200 3.60 1.18 -35.81
C LYS A 200 3.10 0.69 -34.45
N ASP A 201 1.88 0.16 -34.41
CA ASP A 201 1.28 -0.42 -33.21
C ASP A 201 1.29 0.55 -32.01
N ILE A 202 0.82 1.78 -32.24
CA ILE A 202 0.70 2.82 -31.21
C ILE A 202 -0.75 2.83 -30.67
N GLN A 203 -0.92 2.61 -29.38
CA GLN A 203 -2.23 2.61 -28.71
C GLN A 203 -2.15 3.45 -27.42
N LEU A 204 -2.55 4.72 -27.51
CA LEU A 204 -2.49 5.65 -26.39
C LEU A 204 -3.87 6.18 -26.07
N ASP A 205 -4.35 5.86 -24.87
CA ASP A 205 -5.70 6.16 -24.43
C ASP A 205 -5.71 7.38 -23.51
N TYR A 206 -6.54 8.36 -23.85
CA TYR A 206 -6.74 9.58 -23.05
C TYR A 206 -7.72 9.30 -21.91
N GLY A 207 -7.28 9.52 -20.68
CA GLY A 207 -8.13 9.44 -19.51
C GLY A 207 -7.65 8.43 -18.46
N ILE A 208 -8.13 8.67 -17.25
CA ILE A 208 -7.85 7.88 -16.03
C ILE A 208 -8.70 6.59 -16.00
N ASN A 209 -9.32 6.20 -17.12
CA ASN A 209 -10.21 5.04 -17.22
C ASN A 209 -9.74 4.06 -18.31
N GLU A 210 -9.18 2.96 -17.81
CA GLU A 210 -9.31 1.59 -18.32
C GLU A 210 -9.12 1.32 -19.82
N ILE A 211 -7.85 1.19 -20.23
CA ILE A 211 -7.45 0.09 -21.11
C ILE A 211 -6.29 -0.68 -20.45
N MET A 212 -6.63 -1.50 -19.45
CA MET A 212 -5.87 -2.72 -19.11
C MET A 212 -6.51 -3.94 -19.79
N ALA A 213 -6.95 -3.79 -21.05
CA ALA A 213 -7.38 -4.92 -21.84
C ALA A 213 -6.16 -5.60 -22.45
N ASP A 214 -5.67 -6.67 -21.80
CA ASP A 214 -5.47 -7.94 -22.54
C ASP A 214 -5.43 -9.23 -21.70
N ARG A 215 -5.66 -9.19 -20.37
CA ARG A 215 -5.84 -10.45 -19.62
C ARG A 215 -6.77 -10.29 -18.42
N SER A 216 -8.00 -10.80 -18.58
CA SER A 216 -8.87 -11.07 -17.44
C SER A 216 -8.32 -12.27 -16.67
N PHE A 217 -7.84 -12.05 -15.45
CA PHE A 217 -7.47 -13.14 -14.55
C PHE A 217 -8.69 -13.83 -13.94
N HIS A 218 -8.50 -15.10 -13.63
CA HIS A 218 -9.32 -15.83 -12.67
C HIS A 218 -8.49 -16.03 -11.42
N ILE A 219 -8.97 -15.53 -10.28
CA ILE A 219 -8.25 -15.49 -9.02
C ILE A 219 -9.04 -16.29 -7.97
N ALA A 220 -8.39 -17.24 -7.34
CA ALA A 220 -8.90 -17.91 -6.15
C ALA A 220 -8.51 -17.11 -4.90
N MET A 221 -9.40 -16.97 -3.93
CA MET A 221 -9.13 -16.33 -2.63
C MET A 221 -9.47 -17.28 -1.50
N TYR A 222 -8.51 -17.54 -0.62
CA TYR A 222 -8.64 -18.43 0.54
C TYR A 222 -8.06 -17.75 1.80
N PRO A 223 -8.79 -16.77 2.38
CA PRO A 223 -8.36 -16.05 3.57
C PRO A 223 -8.48 -16.88 4.85
N TRP A 224 -7.79 -16.45 5.91
CA TRP A 224 -7.99 -16.97 7.26
C TRP A 224 -9.46 -16.85 7.70
N PHE A 225 -10.00 -17.85 8.41
CA PHE A 225 -11.40 -17.91 8.85
C PHE A 225 -11.71 -17.00 10.05
N ALA A 226 -11.36 -15.72 9.90
CA ALA A 226 -11.68 -14.63 10.79
C ALA A 226 -12.35 -13.50 9.99
N LEU A 227 -13.40 -12.88 10.52
CA LEU A 227 -14.09 -11.79 9.80
C LEU A 227 -13.17 -10.59 9.53
N GLY A 228 -12.20 -10.35 10.42
CA GLY A 228 -11.14 -9.37 10.22
C GLY A 228 -10.29 -9.61 8.97
N HIS A 229 -10.20 -10.85 8.48
CA HIS A 229 -9.48 -11.25 7.26
C HIS A 229 -10.40 -11.41 6.05
N ILE A 230 -11.54 -12.07 6.23
CA ILE A 230 -12.52 -12.30 5.17
C ILE A 230 -13.02 -10.96 4.59
N THR A 231 -13.36 -9.98 5.43
CA THR A 231 -13.94 -8.71 4.97
C THR A 231 -12.98 -7.89 4.09
N PRO A 232 -11.71 -7.67 4.50
CA PRO A 232 -10.74 -7.03 3.61
C PRO A 232 -10.45 -7.79 2.32
N TYR A 233 -10.50 -9.13 2.32
CA TYR A 233 -10.38 -9.91 1.10
C TYR A 233 -11.57 -9.67 0.16
N VAL A 234 -12.80 -9.55 0.68
CA VAL A 234 -13.96 -9.20 -0.14
C VAL A 234 -13.80 -7.79 -0.74
N HIS A 235 -13.26 -6.83 0.02
CA HIS A 235 -12.94 -5.51 -0.51
C HIS A 235 -11.90 -5.58 -1.65
N MET A 236 -10.86 -6.38 -1.48
CA MET A 236 -9.86 -6.62 -2.53
C MET A 236 -10.48 -7.29 -3.76
N ALA A 237 -11.37 -8.28 -3.54
CA ALA A 237 -12.10 -8.95 -4.61
C ALA A 237 -12.94 -7.95 -5.43
N ASN A 238 -13.63 -7.02 -4.77
CA ASN A 238 -14.37 -5.95 -5.45
C ASN A 238 -13.44 -5.09 -6.31
N LYS A 239 -12.27 -4.68 -5.79
CA LYS A 239 -11.29 -3.87 -6.54
C LYS A 239 -10.71 -4.56 -7.78
N LEU A 240 -10.51 -5.88 -7.70
CA LEU A 240 -10.09 -6.69 -8.84
C LEU A 240 -11.24 -6.93 -9.82
N ALA A 241 -12.47 -7.13 -9.33
CA ALA A 241 -13.66 -7.31 -10.15
C ALA A 241 -14.07 -6.01 -10.88
N GLU A 242 -13.87 -4.84 -10.28
CA GLU A 242 -14.02 -3.53 -10.95
C GLU A 242 -13.20 -3.49 -12.26
N ARG A 243 -12.04 -4.15 -12.29
CA ARG A 243 -11.12 -4.26 -13.45
C ARG A 243 -11.40 -5.46 -14.36
N GLY A 244 -12.55 -6.11 -14.19
CA GLY A 244 -13.00 -7.24 -15.03
C GLY A 244 -12.41 -8.60 -14.67
N HIS A 245 -11.71 -8.75 -13.53
CA HIS A 245 -11.18 -10.05 -13.10
C HIS A 245 -12.26 -10.92 -12.43
N LYS A 246 -12.22 -12.23 -12.71
CA LYS A 246 -13.10 -13.22 -12.10
C LYS A 246 -12.53 -13.70 -10.77
N ILE A 247 -13.35 -13.74 -9.73
CA ILE A 247 -12.96 -14.17 -8.39
C ILE A 247 -13.75 -15.42 -7.96
N SER A 248 -13.03 -16.44 -7.49
CA SER A 248 -13.58 -17.58 -6.76
C SER A 248 -13.14 -17.45 -5.30
N PHE A 249 -14.09 -17.13 -4.42
CA PHE A 249 -13.81 -16.81 -3.03
C PHE A 249 -14.27 -17.95 -2.13
N PHE A 250 -13.32 -18.61 -1.47
CA PHE A 250 -13.59 -19.71 -0.55
C PHE A 250 -13.81 -19.18 0.86
N LEU A 251 -14.88 -19.63 1.52
CA LEU A 251 -15.24 -19.21 2.86
C LEU A 251 -16.11 -20.26 3.56
N PRO A 252 -16.19 -20.27 4.90
CA PRO A 252 -17.09 -21.18 5.60
C PRO A 252 -18.56 -20.96 5.23
N ALA A 253 -19.30 -22.06 5.05
CA ALA A 253 -20.67 -22.04 4.56
C ALA A 253 -21.60 -21.14 5.39
N LYS A 254 -21.50 -21.17 6.72
CA LYS A 254 -22.35 -20.33 7.59
C LYS A 254 -21.92 -18.88 7.63
N THR A 255 -20.74 -18.54 7.11
CA THR A 255 -20.23 -17.15 7.10
C THR A 255 -20.70 -16.38 5.88
N GLN A 256 -21.12 -17.06 4.81
CA GLN A 256 -21.50 -16.43 3.54
C GLN A 256 -22.53 -15.30 3.70
N HIS A 257 -23.63 -15.55 4.42
CA HIS A 257 -24.69 -14.55 4.61
C HIS A 257 -24.21 -13.27 5.33
N LYS A 258 -23.10 -13.34 6.09
CA LYS A 258 -22.54 -12.18 6.81
C LYS A 258 -21.78 -11.24 5.88
N VAL A 259 -21.31 -11.72 4.72
CA VAL A 259 -20.46 -10.97 3.79
C VAL A 259 -21.07 -10.82 2.39
N GLU A 260 -22.21 -11.45 2.12
CA GLU A 260 -22.92 -11.38 0.85
C GLU A 260 -23.26 -9.94 0.43
N ALA A 261 -23.68 -9.11 1.39
CA ALA A 261 -23.95 -7.69 1.15
C ALA A 261 -22.70 -6.87 0.77
N PHE A 262 -21.50 -7.38 1.03
CA PHE A 262 -20.24 -6.72 0.67
C PHE A 262 -19.76 -7.07 -0.74
N ASN A 263 -20.35 -8.06 -1.40
CA ASN A 263 -20.06 -8.37 -2.80
C ASN A 263 -20.75 -7.35 -3.72
N LEU A 264 -19.97 -6.48 -4.35
CA LEU A 264 -20.48 -5.44 -5.24
C LEU A 264 -20.56 -5.90 -6.70
N HIS A 265 -19.97 -7.05 -7.03
CA HIS A 265 -19.84 -7.58 -8.39
C HIS A 265 -20.23 -9.06 -8.46
N PRO A 266 -21.51 -9.43 -8.20
CA PRO A 266 -21.96 -10.82 -8.13
C PRO A 266 -21.79 -11.61 -9.43
N HIS A 267 -21.60 -10.93 -10.56
CA HIS A 267 -21.35 -11.53 -11.87
C HIS A 267 -19.88 -11.92 -12.08
N LEU A 268 -18.95 -11.37 -11.28
CA LEU A 268 -17.51 -11.66 -11.34
C LEU A 268 -17.00 -12.35 -10.07
N ILE A 269 -17.65 -12.15 -8.92
CA ILE A 269 -17.26 -12.72 -7.64
C ILE A 269 -18.23 -13.84 -7.27
N THR A 270 -17.72 -15.07 -7.27
CA THR A 270 -18.45 -16.26 -6.85
C THR A 270 -17.97 -16.71 -5.47
N PHE A 271 -18.88 -16.74 -4.51
CA PHE A 271 -18.64 -17.32 -3.18
C PHE A 271 -18.80 -18.84 -3.25
N ILE A 272 -17.77 -19.57 -2.80
CA ILE A 272 -17.70 -21.02 -2.78
C ILE A 272 -17.71 -21.46 -1.31
N PRO A 273 -18.85 -21.94 -0.80
CA PRO A 273 -18.95 -22.37 0.59
C PRO A 273 -18.12 -23.63 0.85
N ILE A 274 -17.34 -23.60 1.92
CA ILE A 274 -16.54 -24.72 2.42
C ILE A 274 -17.17 -25.26 3.69
N MET A 275 -17.27 -26.58 3.77
CA MET A 275 -17.66 -27.27 5.00
C MET A 275 -16.43 -27.39 5.88
N VAL A 276 -16.43 -26.69 7.02
CA VAL A 276 -15.30 -26.75 7.96
C VAL A 276 -15.35 -28.07 8.73
N PRO A 277 -14.35 -28.95 8.62
CA PRO A 277 -14.32 -30.21 9.35
C PRO A 277 -14.31 -29.98 10.85
N HIS A 278 -15.00 -30.84 11.60
CA HIS A 278 -14.92 -30.81 13.05
C HIS A 278 -13.57 -31.38 13.51
N VAL A 279 -12.98 -30.75 14.53
CA VAL A 279 -11.80 -31.26 15.24
C VAL A 279 -12.07 -31.29 16.73
N ASP A 280 -11.49 -32.27 17.42
CA ASP A 280 -11.67 -32.45 18.86
C ASP A 280 -11.31 -31.18 19.63
N GLY A 281 -12.18 -30.78 20.56
CA GLY A 281 -12.04 -29.57 21.37
C GLY A 281 -12.70 -28.31 20.79
N LEU A 282 -13.10 -28.30 19.51
CA LEU A 282 -13.97 -27.23 19.00
C LEU A 282 -15.42 -27.44 19.43
N PRO A 283 -16.16 -26.35 19.71
CA PRO A 283 -17.61 -26.42 19.81
C PRO A 283 -18.24 -26.91 18.50
N LEU A 284 -19.34 -27.67 18.63
CA LEU A 284 -20.04 -28.26 17.49
C LEU A 284 -20.58 -27.15 16.57
N GLY A 285 -20.15 -27.17 15.31
CA GLY A 285 -20.56 -26.20 14.30
C GLY A 285 -19.85 -24.85 14.32
N ALA A 286 -18.79 -24.68 15.12
CA ALA A 286 -17.88 -23.54 15.04
C ALA A 286 -17.09 -23.59 13.72
N GLU A 287 -17.03 -22.47 13.00
CA GLU A 287 -16.37 -22.38 11.68
C GLU A 287 -15.35 -21.23 11.61
N THR A 288 -15.42 -20.25 12.51
CA THR A 288 -14.61 -19.04 12.50
C THR A 288 -14.12 -18.66 13.89
N THR A 289 -13.16 -17.73 13.95
CA THR A 289 -12.70 -17.14 15.22
C THR A 289 -13.80 -16.40 16.00
N ASN A 290 -14.93 -16.05 15.38
CA ASN A 290 -16.06 -15.43 16.09
C ASN A 290 -16.89 -16.45 16.90
N ASP A 291 -16.73 -17.74 16.63
CA ASP A 291 -17.53 -18.79 17.27
C ASP A 291 -16.85 -19.33 18.54
N VAL A 292 -15.59 -18.93 18.80
CA VAL A 292 -14.75 -19.46 19.87
C VAL A 292 -13.86 -18.39 20.51
N PRO A 293 -13.42 -18.56 21.77
CA PRO A 293 -12.42 -17.68 22.37
C PRO A 293 -11.01 -17.91 21.81
N PHE A 294 -10.12 -16.92 21.98
CA PHE A 294 -8.73 -16.93 21.47
C PHE A 294 -7.95 -18.24 21.66
N PRO A 295 -7.97 -18.91 22.83
CA PRO A 295 -7.22 -20.16 23.03
C PRO A 295 -7.65 -21.32 22.11
N LEU A 296 -8.83 -21.25 21.50
CA LEU A 296 -9.32 -22.26 20.54
C LEU A 296 -9.11 -21.86 19.08
N HIS A 297 -8.56 -20.67 18.79
CA HIS A 297 -8.24 -20.27 17.40
C HIS A 297 -7.31 -21.26 16.68
N PRO A 298 -6.28 -21.86 17.33
CA PRO A 298 -5.47 -22.90 16.70
C PRO A 298 -6.26 -24.09 16.18
N LEU A 299 -7.36 -24.47 16.86
CA LEU A 299 -8.21 -25.57 16.41
C LEU A 299 -9.03 -25.20 15.16
N ILE A 300 -9.42 -23.93 15.02
CA ILE A 300 -10.01 -23.42 13.76
C ILE A 300 -8.97 -23.53 12.62
N MET A 301 -7.69 -23.31 12.89
CA MET A 301 -6.63 -23.50 11.89
C MET A 301 -6.45 -24.97 11.53
N THR A 302 -6.42 -25.86 12.51
CA THR A 302 -6.40 -27.32 12.23
C THR A 302 -7.59 -27.74 11.37
N ALA A 303 -8.80 -27.25 11.68
CA ALA A 303 -9.98 -27.51 10.88
C ALA A 303 -9.85 -26.95 9.45
N MET A 304 -9.35 -25.72 9.30
CA MET A 304 -9.09 -25.08 8.02
C MET A 304 -8.06 -25.86 7.18
N ASP A 305 -7.01 -26.38 7.79
CA ASP A 305 -6.00 -27.21 7.11
C ASP A 305 -6.60 -28.52 6.57
N LEU A 306 -7.54 -29.13 7.29
CA LEU A 306 -8.21 -30.37 6.85
C LEU A 306 -9.09 -30.19 5.60
N THR A 307 -9.31 -28.95 5.14
CA THR A 307 -10.02 -28.67 3.88
C THR A 307 -9.12 -28.78 2.64
N GLU A 308 -7.79 -29.01 2.81
CA GLU A 308 -6.84 -29.11 1.69
C GLU A 308 -7.34 -29.99 0.52
N PRO A 309 -7.89 -31.21 0.73
CA PRO A 309 -8.36 -32.04 -0.37
C PRO A 309 -9.49 -31.41 -1.18
N ASP A 310 -10.42 -30.72 -0.51
CA ASP A 310 -11.55 -30.05 -1.16
C ASP A 310 -11.06 -28.82 -1.94
N ILE A 311 -10.16 -28.03 -1.35
CA ILE A 311 -9.55 -26.88 -2.01
C ILE A 311 -8.74 -27.33 -3.24
N GLU A 312 -7.97 -28.42 -3.14
CA GLU A 312 -7.27 -29.00 -4.28
C GLU A 312 -8.23 -29.40 -5.41
N ALA A 313 -9.34 -30.07 -5.09
CA ALA A 313 -10.33 -30.46 -6.08
C ALA A 313 -10.92 -29.24 -6.80
N TYR A 314 -11.27 -28.19 -6.07
CA TYR A 314 -11.74 -26.94 -6.67
C TYR A 314 -10.68 -26.26 -7.53
N LEU A 315 -9.43 -26.14 -7.06
CA LEU A 315 -8.36 -25.49 -7.83
C LEU A 315 -8.06 -26.23 -9.14
N ARG A 316 -8.12 -27.58 -9.15
CA ARG A 316 -7.97 -28.39 -10.36
C ARG A 316 -9.08 -28.15 -11.39
N GLN A 317 -10.31 -27.94 -10.92
CA GLN A 317 -11.46 -27.65 -11.77
C GLN A 317 -11.43 -26.21 -12.29
N LEU A 318 -11.20 -25.26 -11.39
CA LEU A 318 -11.26 -23.82 -11.67
C LEU A 318 -10.08 -23.34 -12.52
N LYS A 319 -8.89 -23.92 -12.31
CA LYS A 319 -7.63 -23.53 -12.97
C LYS A 319 -7.38 -22.01 -12.94
N PRO A 320 -7.43 -21.37 -11.75
CA PRO A 320 -7.19 -19.94 -11.66
C PRO A 320 -5.73 -19.61 -12.01
N HIS A 321 -5.49 -18.36 -12.40
CA HIS A 321 -4.14 -17.84 -12.65
C HIS A 321 -3.40 -17.61 -11.33
N PHE A 322 -4.13 -17.12 -10.31
CA PHE A 322 -3.60 -16.80 -9.00
C PHE A 322 -4.43 -17.41 -7.87
N ALA A 323 -3.77 -17.71 -6.75
CA ALA A 323 -4.40 -18.07 -5.48
C ALA A 323 -3.88 -17.12 -4.38
N PHE A 324 -4.79 -16.34 -3.81
CA PHE A 324 -4.54 -15.38 -2.74
C PHE A 324 -4.86 -16.03 -1.41
N TYR A 325 -3.97 -15.90 -0.43
CA TYR A 325 -4.13 -16.50 0.89
C TYR A 325 -3.36 -15.73 1.95
N ASP A 326 -3.71 -15.98 3.20
CA ASP A 326 -3.00 -15.42 4.35
C ASP A 326 -1.79 -16.30 4.69
N PHE A 327 -1.94 -17.17 5.68
CA PHE A 327 -0.84 -17.97 6.23
C PHE A 327 -1.13 -19.48 6.28
N THR A 328 -1.95 -19.91 5.33
CA THR A 328 -2.18 -21.31 5.00
C THR A 328 -0.91 -21.89 4.34
N CYS A 329 -0.03 -22.45 5.15
CA CYS A 329 1.33 -22.81 4.74
C CYS A 329 1.44 -23.95 3.70
N TRP A 330 0.40 -24.78 3.54
CA TRP A 330 0.37 -25.84 2.51
C TRP A 330 -0.06 -25.36 1.12
N LEU A 331 -0.78 -24.22 1.04
CA LEU A 331 -1.33 -23.72 -0.22
C LEU A 331 -0.27 -23.34 -1.28
N PRO A 332 0.87 -22.68 -0.96
CA PRO A 332 1.88 -22.37 -1.97
C PRO A 332 2.50 -23.64 -2.61
N ALA A 333 2.69 -24.71 -1.83
CA ALA A 333 3.16 -25.99 -2.37
C ALA A 333 2.13 -26.63 -3.30
N LEU A 334 0.84 -26.62 -2.92
CA LEU A 334 -0.26 -27.13 -3.74
C LEU A 334 -0.39 -26.36 -5.06
N THR A 335 -0.46 -25.03 -5.01
CA THR A 335 -0.61 -24.16 -6.19
C THR A 335 0.55 -24.32 -7.17
N ARG A 336 1.79 -24.46 -6.66
CA ARG A 336 2.98 -24.78 -7.47
C ARG A 336 2.83 -26.09 -8.26
N ARG A 337 2.28 -27.15 -7.65
CA ARG A 337 2.00 -28.43 -8.34
C ARG A 337 0.95 -28.29 -9.44
N LEU A 338 0.03 -27.34 -9.28
CA LEU A 338 -1.07 -27.08 -10.22
C LEU A 338 -0.72 -26.02 -11.29
N GLY A 339 0.47 -25.40 -11.22
CA GLY A 339 0.86 -24.31 -12.13
C GLY A 339 0.16 -22.98 -11.85
N ILE A 340 -0.35 -22.79 -10.63
CA ILE A 340 -1.06 -21.58 -10.18
C ILE A 340 -0.07 -20.69 -9.43
N LYS A 341 -0.11 -19.37 -9.67
CA LYS A 341 0.73 -18.41 -8.94
C LYS A 341 0.15 -18.11 -7.55
N SER A 342 1.00 -18.15 -6.54
CA SER A 342 0.61 -17.97 -5.14
C SER A 342 0.92 -16.56 -4.66
N VAL A 343 -0.09 -15.89 -4.08
CA VAL A 343 0.01 -14.53 -3.55
C VAL A 343 -0.31 -14.56 -2.07
N VAL A 344 0.67 -14.31 -1.21
CA VAL A 344 0.36 -14.00 0.20
C VAL A 344 -0.22 -12.60 0.21
N TYR A 345 -1.48 -12.43 0.60
CA TYR A 345 -2.09 -11.11 0.71
C TYR A 345 -2.26 -10.73 2.18
N CYS A 346 -1.29 -10.00 2.70
CA CYS A 346 -1.26 -9.54 4.07
C CYS A 346 -2.20 -8.36 4.28
N ILE A 347 -3.20 -8.57 5.16
CA ILE A 347 -4.11 -7.52 5.62
C ILE A 347 -3.60 -6.74 6.84
N ILE A 348 -2.50 -7.21 7.44
CA ILE A 348 -1.79 -6.54 8.54
C ILE A 348 -0.62 -5.71 8.00
N SER A 349 -0.16 -4.76 8.83
CA SER A 349 0.96 -3.88 8.51
C SER A 349 2.21 -4.68 8.12
N SER A 350 2.89 -4.19 7.08
CA SER A 350 4.22 -4.68 6.69
C SER A 350 5.27 -4.37 7.74
N ALA A 351 5.13 -3.29 8.52
CA ALA A 351 5.98 -3.06 9.69
C ALA A 351 5.83 -4.20 10.71
N THR A 352 4.62 -4.71 10.95
CA THR A 352 4.37 -5.85 11.84
C THR A 352 5.05 -7.13 11.35
N ILE A 353 4.89 -7.47 10.06
CA ILE A 353 5.56 -8.64 9.47
C ILE A 353 7.09 -8.49 9.55
N GLY A 354 7.62 -7.32 9.18
CA GLY A 354 9.05 -7.05 9.22
C GLY A 354 9.63 -7.08 10.64
N TYR A 355 8.88 -6.64 11.64
CA TYR A 355 9.35 -6.58 13.02
C TYR A 355 9.30 -7.95 13.71
N LEU A 356 8.23 -8.72 13.51
CA LEU A 356 7.96 -9.96 14.25
C LEU A 356 8.37 -11.22 13.50
N LEU A 357 8.21 -11.22 12.17
CA LEU A 357 8.12 -12.44 11.37
C LEU A 357 9.05 -12.38 10.16
N CYS A 358 10.30 -12.00 10.37
CA CYS A 358 11.32 -11.98 9.32
C CYS A 358 12.47 -12.97 9.60
N PRO A 359 13.11 -13.52 8.56
CA PRO A 359 14.32 -14.33 8.66
C PRO A 359 15.42 -13.78 9.59
N ALA A 360 15.64 -12.46 9.64
CA ALA A 360 16.62 -11.86 10.54
C ALA A 360 16.37 -12.12 12.04
N ARG A 361 15.15 -12.49 12.45
CA ARG A 361 14.85 -12.89 13.83
C ARG A 361 15.39 -14.29 14.18
N LYS A 362 15.70 -15.12 13.18
CA LYS A 362 16.16 -16.50 13.33
C LYS A 362 15.24 -17.34 14.21
N THR A 363 13.93 -17.09 14.14
CA THR A 363 12.92 -17.72 14.98
C THR A 363 12.98 -19.24 14.94
N LEU A 364 13.22 -19.80 13.75
CA LEU A 364 13.31 -21.25 13.52
C LEU A 364 14.58 -21.88 14.11
N GLU A 365 15.64 -21.11 14.35
CA GLU A 365 16.91 -21.63 14.87
C GLU A 365 16.96 -21.65 16.40
N LYS A 366 16.41 -20.62 17.06
CA LYS A 366 16.59 -20.40 18.51
C LYS A 366 15.30 -20.19 19.31
N GLY A 367 14.13 -20.20 18.65
CA GLY A 367 12.87 -19.77 19.26
C GLY A 367 12.80 -18.25 19.47
N MET A 368 11.60 -17.72 19.72
CA MET A 368 11.41 -16.28 20.00
C MET A 368 11.18 -16.06 21.49
N THR A 369 11.95 -15.15 22.10
CA THR A 369 11.73 -14.70 23.49
C THR A 369 11.24 -13.26 23.54
N GLY A 370 10.69 -12.83 24.68
CA GLY A 370 10.29 -11.44 24.88
C GLY A 370 11.46 -10.46 24.74
N SER A 371 12.67 -10.82 25.21
CA SER A 371 13.83 -9.93 25.10
C SER A 371 14.28 -9.74 23.65
N ASP A 372 14.12 -10.76 22.81
CA ASP A 372 14.40 -10.67 21.38
C ASP A 372 13.52 -9.63 20.68
N LEU A 373 12.32 -9.36 21.20
CA LEU A 373 11.32 -8.49 20.59
C LEU A 373 11.33 -7.04 21.11
N LEU A 374 12.10 -6.73 22.16
CA LEU A 374 12.18 -5.35 22.69
C LEU A 374 12.73 -4.35 21.66
N GLU A 375 13.66 -4.80 20.83
CA GLU A 375 14.28 -3.99 19.79
C GLU A 375 13.98 -4.56 18.39
N PRO A 376 13.97 -3.72 17.34
CA PRO A 376 13.75 -4.16 15.97
C PRO A 376 14.84 -5.13 15.48
N PRO A 377 14.54 -6.00 14.51
CA PRO A 377 15.52 -6.94 13.96
C PRO A 377 16.59 -6.21 13.13
N GLN A 378 17.70 -6.90 12.86
CA GLN A 378 18.79 -6.33 12.07
C GLN A 378 18.29 -5.89 10.68
N GLY A 379 18.66 -4.67 10.30
CA GLY A 379 18.31 -4.08 9.00
C GLY A 379 16.89 -3.55 8.89
N PHE A 380 16.07 -3.68 9.96
CA PHE A 380 14.75 -3.09 9.99
C PHE A 380 14.84 -1.56 9.79
N PRO A 381 13.90 -0.93 9.06
CA PRO A 381 13.94 0.50 8.79
C PRO A 381 14.03 1.35 10.05
N SER A 382 14.72 2.47 9.96
CA SER A 382 14.77 3.46 11.04
C SER A 382 13.35 3.94 11.35
N SER A 383 12.92 3.69 12.58
CA SER A 383 11.55 3.94 13.02
C SER A 383 11.51 4.18 14.52
N SER A 384 10.37 4.69 14.98
CA SER A 384 10.05 4.87 16.40
C SER A 384 9.50 3.59 17.06
N ILE A 385 9.32 2.52 16.29
CA ILE A 385 8.63 1.30 16.72
C ILE A 385 9.52 0.52 17.68
N LYS A 386 9.07 0.46 18.95
CA LYS A 386 9.64 -0.35 20.01
C LYS A 386 8.53 -0.98 20.84
N LEU A 387 8.81 -2.16 21.38
CA LEU A 387 7.88 -2.89 22.24
C LEU A 387 8.28 -2.73 23.71
N ARG A 388 7.28 -2.61 24.57
CA ARG A 388 7.45 -2.70 26.03
C ARG A 388 7.57 -4.16 26.46
N ALA A 389 8.07 -4.40 27.67
CA ALA A 389 8.35 -5.75 28.16
C ALA A 389 7.12 -6.68 28.11
N HIS A 390 5.96 -6.21 28.60
CA HIS A 390 4.73 -7.00 28.55
C HIS A 390 4.23 -7.27 27.11
N GLU A 391 4.39 -6.30 26.20
CA GLU A 391 4.01 -6.42 24.79
C GLU A 391 4.88 -7.46 24.09
N ALA A 392 6.20 -7.35 24.29
CA ALA A 392 7.19 -8.25 23.73
C ALA A 392 7.01 -9.68 24.25
N GLN A 393 6.73 -9.85 25.54
CA GLN A 393 6.46 -11.17 26.12
C GLN A 393 5.16 -11.78 25.57
N ALA A 394 4.09 -11.00 25.47
CA ALA A 394 2.82 -11.47 24.92
C ALA A 394 2.96 -11.87 23.44
N LEU A 395 3.65 -11.05 22.63
CA LEU A 395 3.89 -11.34 21.22
C LEU A 395 4.79 -12.57 21.03
N ALA A 396 5.86 -12.71 21.82
CA ALA A 396 6.71 -13.89 21.79
C ALA A 396 5.92 -15.18 22.09
N ALA A 397 5.04 -15.14 23.11
CA ALA A 397 4.17 -16.27 23.44
C ALA A 397 3.25 -16.65 22.27
N VAL A 398 2.63 -15.67 21.60
CA VAL A 398 1.79 -15.93 20.42
C VAL A 398 2.61 -16.49 19.26
N THR A 399 3.79 -15.95 18.98
CA THR A 399 4.63 -16.41 17.86
C THR A 399 5.11 -17.87 18.02
N THR A 400 5.30 -18.32 19.26
CA THR A 400 5.77 -19.68 19.58
C THR A 400 4.66 -20.68 19.87
N MET A 401 3.42 -20.20 20.01
CA MET A 401 2.25 -21.04 20.22
C MET A 401 1.99 -21.94 19.01
N ASP A 402 1.70 -23.22 19.26
CA ASP A 402 1.13 -24.11 18.23
C ASP A 402 -0.14 -23.46 17.69
N TYR A 403 -0.17 -23.27 16.38
CA TYR A 403 -1.28 -22.64 15.69
C TYR A 403 -1.88 -23.58 14.66
N GLY A 404 -2.11 -24.82 15.08
CA GLY A 404 -2.71 -25.88 14.28
C GLY A 404 -1.67 -26.80 13.67
N SER A 405 -2.09 -28.04 13.40
CA SER A 405 -1.32 -29.09 12.70
C SER A 405 0.15 -29.28 13.15
N GLY A 406 0.47 -28.99 14.42
CA GLY A 406 1.83 -29.18 14.96
C GLY A 406 2.83 -28.07 14.59
N LEU A 407 2.36 -26.96 14.01
CA LEU A 407 3.21 -25.85 13.56
C LEU A 407 2.93 -24.60 14.41
N SER A 408 3.98 -23.95 14.86
CA SER A 408 3.86 -22.65 15.53
C SER A 408 3.32 -21.57 14.60
N PHE A 409 2.74 -20.52 15.18
CA PHE A 409 2.27 -19.37 14.41
C PHE A 409 3.39 -18.75 13.55
N ALA A 410 4.60 -18.62 14.10
CA ALA A 410 5.75 -18.09 13.37
C ALA A 410 6.18 -19.00 12.21
N GLU A 411 6.22 -20.32 12.40
CA GLU A 411 6.55 -21.27 11.33
C GLU A 411 5.59 -21.14 10.16
N ARG A 412 4.28 -21.08 10.43
CA ARG A 412 3.26 -20.92 9.39
C ARG A 412 3.43 -19.65 8.57
N GLN A 413 3.67 -18.53 9.25
CA GLN A 413 3.89 -17.23 8.61
C GLN A 413 5.16 -17.28 7.74
N LEU A 414 6.28 -17.76 8.30
CA LEU A 414 7.57 -17.83 7.60
C LEU A 414 7.51 -18.76 6.39
N MET A 415 6.89 -19.94 6.50
CA MET A 415 6.68 -20.85 5.37
C MET A 415 5.81 -20.18 4.29
N SER A 416 4.68 -19.61 4.67
CA SER A 416 3.76 -18.96 3.74
C SER A 416 4.43 -17.84 2.95
N LEU A 417 5.18 -16.96 3.63
CA LEU A 417 5.92 -15.85 3.02
C LEU A 417 7.10 -16.32 2.16
N SER A 418 7.81 -17.37 2.57
CA SER A 418 8.98 -17.88 1.85
C SER A 418 8.62 -18.67 0.58
N ASP A 419 7.51 -19.41 0.60
CA ASP A 419 7.14 -20.31 -0.48
C ASP A 419 6.24 -19.68 -1.55
N CYS A 420 5.74 -18.47 -1.32
CA CYS A 420 4.89 -17.74 -2.26
C CYS A 420 5.64 -17.25 -3.51
N ASP A 421 4.91 -16.86 -4.55
CA ASP A 421 5.49 -16.17 -5.72
C ASP A 421 5.66 -14.66 -5.46
N VAL A 422 4.73 -14.04 -4.72
CA VAL A 422 4.71 -12.60 -4.41
C VAL A 422 4.02 -12.31 -3.08
N ILE A 423 4.47 -11.27 -2.39
CA ILE A 423 3.88 -10.79 -1.12
C ILE A 423 3.12 -9.48 -1.42
N GLY A 424 1.81 -9.50 -1.24
CA GLY A 424 0.94 -8.32 -1.37
C GLY A 424 0.55 -7.76 0.00
N PHE A 425 0.51 -6.43 0.12
CA PHE A 425 0.01 -5.76 1.32
C PHE A 425 -1.16 -4.83 1.03
N LYS A 426 -2.14 -4.82 1.94
CA LYS A 426 -3.22 -3.83 2.01
C LYS A 426 -2.72 -2.49 2.59
N THR A 427 -1.76 -1.86 1.91
CA THR A 427 -1.18 -0.57 2.29
C THR A 427 -0.57 0.13 1.07
N CYS A 428 -0.04 1.33 1.24
CA CYS A 428 0.65 2.08 0.20
C CYS A 428 2.13 2.35 0.53
N ARG A 429 2.90 2.69 -0.50
CA ARG A 429 4.35 2.90 -0.38
C ARG A 429 4.70 4.10 0.50
N GLU A 430 3.86 5.13 0.53
CA GLU A 430 4.09 6.33 1.33
C GLU A 430 3.97 6.04 2.83
N ILE A 431 3.12 5.10 3.23
CA ILE A 431 2.94 4.71 4.64
C ILE A 431 3.99 3.66 5.04
N GLU A 432 4.20 2.63 4.21
CA GLU A 432 4.98 1.47 4.64
C GLU A 432 6.03 0.97 3.63
N GLY A 433 6.39 1.79 2.64
CA GLY A 433 7.35 1.44 1.60
C GLY A 433 8.68 0.87 2.14
N PRO A 434 9.36 1.52 3.10
CA PRO A 434 10.61 1.01 3.66
C PRO A 434 10.46 -0.37 4.31
N TYR A 435 9.33 -0.65 4.96
CA TYR A 435 9.05 -1.95 5.59
C TYR A 435 8.81 -3.03 4.56
N GLY A 436 8.06 -2.72 3.49
CA GLY A 436 7.90 -3.64 2.35
C GLY A 436 9.21 -3.93 1.63
N GLU A 437 10.07 -2.93 1.44
CA GLU A 437 11.42 -3.11 0.86
C GLU A 437 12.29 -4.01 1.75
N TYR A 438 12.24 -3.80 3.07
CA TYR A 438 12.90 -4.67 4.04
C TYR A 438 12.40 -6.12 3.91
N ILE A 439 11.09 -6.34 3.93
CA ILE A 439 10.50 -7.68 3.76
C ILE A 439 10.93 -8.33 2.45
N GLY A 440 10.87 -7.59 1.33
CA GLY A 440 11.31 -8.10 0.03
C GLY A 440 12.77 -8.56 0.05
N SER A 441 13.64 -7.82 0.75
CA SER A 441 15.04 -8.21 0.94
C SER A 441 15.21 -9.45 1.83
N GLN A 442 14.38 -9.59 2.87
CA GLN A 442 14.44 -10.70 3.82
C GLN A 442 14.00 -12.02 3.19
N PHE A 443 12.92 -12.01 2.41
CA PHE A 443 12.37 -13.22 1.79
C PHE A 443 12.87 -13.46 0.37
N GLY A 444 13.54 -12.47 -0.26
CA GLY A 444 13.93 -12.56 -1.65
C GLY A 444 12.74 -12.61 -2.61
N LYS A 445 11.64 -11.92 -2.26
CA LYS A 445 10.37 -11.92 -3.00
C LYS A 445 9.99 -10.51 -3.45
N PRO A 446 9.28 -10.37 -4.59
CA PRO A 446 8.63 -9.11 -4.92
C PRO A 446 7.58 -8.76 -3.84
N VAL A 447 7.52 -7.49 -3.49
CA VAL A 447 6.52 -6.94 -2.57
C VAL A 447 5.68 -5.90 -3.31
N ILE A 448 4.36 -6.10 -3.29
CA ILE A 448 3.40 -5.29 -4.04
C ILE A 448 2.36 -4.69 -3.10
N PHE A 449 1.87 -3.50 -3.44
CA PHE A 449 1.01 -2.70 -2.58
C PHE A 449 -0.36 -2.53 -3.24
N ALA A 450 -1.43 -2.95 -2.58
CA ALA A 450 -2.81 -2.81 -3.09
C ALA A 450 -3.38 -1.41 -2.85
N GLY A 451 -2.61 -0.52 -2.19
CA GLY A 451 -3.04 0.82 -1.84
C GLY A 451 -3.54 0.91 -0.40
N PRO A 452 -3.96 2.11 0.03
CA PRO A 452 -4.41 2.31 1.40
C PRO A 452 -5.72 1.55 1.72
N VAL A 453 -6.48 1.17 0.69
CA VAL A 453 -7.76 0.43 0.78
C VAL A 453 -8.65 1.05 1.84
N VAL A 454 -8.91 2.34 1.62
CA VAL A 454 -9.85 3.13 2.40
C VAL A 454 -11.26 2.66 2.03
N PRO A 455 -12.09 2.24 3.00
CA PRO A 455 -13.47 1.87 2.69
C PRO A 455 -14.23 3.04 2.08
N ASN A 456 -14.97 2.76 1.00
CA ASN A 456 -15.93 3.73 0.48
C ASN A 456 -16.96 4.07 1.57
N PRO A 457 -17.38 5.35 1.68
CA PRO A 457 -18.48 5.72 2.54
C PRO A 457 -19.71 4.82 2.31
N PRO A 458 -20.40 4.37 3.36
CA PRO A 458 -21.75 3.86 3.21
C PRO A 458 -22.61 4.96 2.60
N LYS A 459 -23.35 4.66 1.53
CA LYS A 459 -24.34 5.58 0.94
C LYS A 459 -25.62 5.71 1.77
N ILE A 460 -25.64 5.07 2.93
CA ILE A 460 -26.80 4.98 3.82
C ILE A 460 -26.70 6.09 4.87
N ALA A 461 -27.83 6.72 5.19
CA ALA A 461 -27.90 7.71 6.26
C ALA A 461 -27.69 7.04 7.62
N LEU A 462 -27.09 7.78 8.57
CA LEU A 462 -27.01 7.35 9.95
C LEU A 462 -28.42 7.12 10.51
N GLU A 463 -28.62 6.01 11.22
CA GLU A 463 -29.93 5.68 11.79
C GLU A 463 -30.41 6.82 12.70
N LYS A 464 -31.72 7.10 12.65
CA LYS A 464 -32.35 8.24 13.36
C LYS A 464 -32.02 8.28 14.85
N GLN A 465 -31.81 7.12 15.49
CA GLN A 465 -31.45 7.04 16.90
C GLN A 465 -30.08 7.69 17.18
N TRP A 466 -29.05 7.35 16.41
CA TRP A 466 -27.70 7.87 16.56
C TRP A 466 -27.63 9.33 16.13
N GLU A 467 -28.31 9.69 15.04
CA GLU A 467 -28.39 11.07 14.56
C GLU A 467 -29.01 12.01 15.61
N LYS A 468 -30.20 11.66 16.12
CA LYS A 468 -30.90 12.45 17.16
C LYS A 468 -30.07 12.58 18.44
N LEU A 469 -29.29 11.55 18.74
CA LEU A 469 -28.46 11.48 19.93
C LEU A 469 -27.23 12.39 19.81
N LEU A 470 -26.45 12.21 18.76
CA LEU A 470 -25.19 12.92 18.53
C LEU A 470 -25.43 14.39 18.19
N SER A 471 -26.56 14.72 17.55
CA SER A 471 -26.92 16.10 17.18
C SER A 471 -27.16 17.04 18.36
N LYS A 472 -27.29 16.52 19.60
CA LYS A 472 -27.45 17.32 20.82
C LYS A 472 -26.16 18.00 21.27
N PHE A 473 -25.01 17.51 20.80
CA PHE A 473 -23.70 17.99 21.23
C PHE A 473 -23.12 18.98 20.22
N GLN A 474 -22.21 19.82 20.71
CA GLN A 474 -21.51 20.80 19.88
C GLN A 474 -20.59 20.12 18.86
N PRO A 475 -20.26 20.80 17.75
CA PRO A 475 -19.32 20.26 16.77
C PRO A 475 -17.98 19.87 17.40
N LYS A 476 -17.47 18.70 17.02
CA LYS A 476 -16.15 18.17 17.44
C LYS A 476 -15.93 18.07 18.96
N THR A 477 -16.99 17.92 19.77
CA THR A 477 -16.85 17.75 21.23
C THR A 477 -17.09 16.33 21.74
N VAL A 478 -17.64 15.42 20.92
CA VAL A 478 -17.95 14.05 21.33
C VAL A 478 -16.73 13.16 21.13
N ILE A 479 -16.41 12.38 22.16
CA ILE A 479 -15.44 11.28 22.09
C ILE A 479 -16.20 10.02 21.69
N PHE A 480 -15.84 9.43 20.55
CA PHE A 480 -16.29 8.09 20.19
C PHE A 480 -15.22 7.08 20.58
N CYS A 481 -15.60 5.95 21.20
CA CYS A 481 -14.68 4.91 21.63
C CYS A 481 -15.23 3.55 21.19
N ALA A 482 -14.45 2.81 20.39
CA ALA A 482 -14.85 1.49 19.91
C ALA A 482 -13.64 0.59 19.62
N PHE A 483 -13.69 -0.66 20.11
CA PHE A 483 -12.62 -1.66 19.98
C PHE A 483 -13.00 -2.87 19.10
N GLY A 484 -14.07 -2.75 18.32
CA GLY A 484 -14.54 -3.82 17.44
C GLY A 484 -15.15 -5.00 18.21
N SER A 485 -15.42 -6.09 17.49
CA SER A 485 -16.11 -7.27 18.01
C SER A 485 -15.21 -8.28 18.72
N GLU A 486 -13.90 -8.22 18.47
CA GLU A 486 -12.91 -9.23 18.91
C GLU A 486 -12.04 -8.76 20.08
N CYS A 487 -12.13 -7.49 20.49
CA CYS A 487 -11.40 -6.97 21.65
C CYS A 487 -12.30 -6.92 22.89
N VAL A 488 -11.94 -7.69 23.92
CA VAL A 488 -12.66 -7.73 25.20
C VAL A 488 -11.71 -7.32 26.32
N LEU A 489 -12.01 -6.21 27.01
CA LEU A 489 -11.17 -5.72 28.11
C LEU A 489 -11.41 -6.51 29.39
N LYS A 490 -10.40 -6.55 30.27
CA LYS A 490 -10.60 -6.89 31.68
C LYS A 490 -11.47 -5.83 32.36
N LYS A 491 -12.28 -6.23 33.34
CA LYS A 491 -13.21 -5.34 34.05
C LYS A 491 -12.52 -4.07 34.59
N ASP A 492 -11.37 -4.21 35.25
CA ASP A 492 -10.68 -3.07 35.86
C ASP A 492 -10.17 -2.07 34.79
N GLN A 493 -9.66 -2.56 33.65
CA GLN A 493 -9.23 -1.71 32.55
C GLN A 493 -10.39 -1.05 31.82
N PHE A 494 -11.54 -1.73 31.72
CA PHE A 494 -12.77 -1.11 31.24
C PHE A 494 -13.22 0.04 32.16
N GLN A 495 -13.11 -0.15 33.49
CA GLN A 495 -13.45 0.89 34.46
C GLN A 495 -12.51 2.09 34.37
N GLU A 496 -11.20 1.88 34.30
CA GLU A 496 -10.22 2.95 34.11
C GLU A 496 -10.46 3.72 32.81
N LEU A 497 -10.85 3.04 31.72
CA LEU A 497 -11.19 3.67 30.45
C LEU A 497 -12.39 4.63 30.59
N VAL A 498 -13.52 4.15 31.11
CA VAL A 498 -14.74 4.98 31.20
C VAL A 498 -14.58 6.11 32.22
N LEU A 499 -13.83 5.90 33.31
CA LEU A 499 -13.46 6.95 34.26
C LEU A 499 -12.55 7.99 33.62
N GLY A 500 -11.60 7.57 32.77
CA GLY A 500 -10.73 8.49 32.05
C GLY A 500 -11.50 9.38 31.10
N LEU A 501 -12.47 8.82 30.37
CA LEU A 501 -13.39 9.58 29.53
C LEU A 501 -14.26 10.55 30.35
N GLU A 502 -14.79 10.11 31.50
CA GLU A 502 -15.53 10.98 32.42
C GLU A 502 -14.70 12.20 32.86
N LEU A 503 -13.42 12.00 33.19
CA LEU A 503 -12.49 13.04 33.65
C LEU A 503 -12.18 14.10 32.58
N THR A 504 -12.39 13.81 31.30
CA THR A 504 -12.22 14.81 30.23
C THR A 504 -13.27 15.92 30.32
N GLY A 505 -14.43 15.63 30.91
CA GLY A 505 -15.58 16.53 30.93
C GLY A 505 -16.39 16.55 29.63
N LEU A 506 -15.90 15.95 28.55
CA LEU A 506 -16.55 15.89 27.25
C LEU A 506 -17.69 14.85 27.20
N PRO A 507 -18.68 15.03 26.33
CA PRO A 507 -19.63 13.97 26.02
C PRO A 507 -18.94 12.82 25.29
N PHE A 508 -19.42 11.59 25.49
CA PHE A 508 -18.83 10.42 24.87
C PHE A 508 -19.83 9.32 24.50
N LEU A 509 -19.50 8.56 23.46
CA LEU A 509 -20.18 7.34 23.04
C LEU A 509 -19.17 6.19 23.07
N VAL A 510 -19.42 5.19 23.92
CA VAL A 510 -18.60 3.99 24.06
C VAL A 510 -19.39 2.81 23.49
N ALA A 511 -18.83 2.18 22.46
CA ALA A 511 -19.36 0.98 21.81
C ALA A 511 -18.35 -0.17 21.98
N LEU A 512 -18.50 -0.95 23.06
CA LEU A 512 -17.58 -2.02 23.45
C LEU A 512 -18.34 -3.30 23.77
N LYS A 513 -17.68 -4.45 23.76
CA LYS A 513 -18.24 -5.67 24.34
C LYS A 513 -18.27 -5.58 25.87
N PRO A 514 -19.19 -6.28 26.57
CA PRO A 514 -19.10 -6.47 28.01
C PRO A 514 -17.70 -6.98 28.40
N PRO A 515 -17.05 -6.40 29.42
CA PRO A 515 -15.71 -6.82 29.80
C PRO A 515 -15.70 -8.24 30.39
N MET A 516 -14.52 -8.86 30.41
CA MET A 516 -14.34 -10.22 30.91
C MET A 516 -14.91 -10.38 32.33
N GLY A 517 -15.74 -11.41 32.52
CA GLY A 517 -16.39 -11.69 33.79
C GLY A 517 -17.65 -10.86 34.09
N ALA A 518 -18.11 -10.04 33.15
CA ALA A 518 -19.37 -9.30 33.26
C ALA A 518 -20.38 -9.76 32.19
N GLU A 519 -21.65 -9.89 32.57
CA GLU A 519 -22.72 -10.27 31.64
C GLU A 519 -23.15 -9.09 30.74
N THR A 520 -23.06 -7.87 31.27
CA THR A 520 -23.52 -6.63 30.61
C THR A 520 -22.52 -5.51 30.88
N ILE A 521 -22.51 -4.46 30.04
CA ILE A 521 -21.70 -3.27 30.30
C ILE A 521 -22.11 -2.63 31.63
N GLU A 522 -23.41 -2.53 31.87
CA GLU A 522 -24.01 -1.86 33.02
C GLU A 522 -23.52 -2.48 34.34
N SER A 523 -23.43 -3.82 34.39
CA SER A 523 -22.91 -4.56 35.55
C SER A 523 -21.41 -4.35 35.82
N ALA A 524 -20.66 -3.83 34.84
CA ALA A 524 -19.23 -3.59 34.95
C ALA A 524 -18.87 -2.15 35.30
N LEU A 525 -19.83 -1.22 35.33
CA LEU A 525 -19.56 0.19 35.55
C LEU A 525 -19.07 0.49 36.98
N PRO A 526 -18.27 1.54 37.16
CA PRO A 526 -17.94 2.04 38.49
C PRO A 526 -19.20 2.46 39.27
N GLU A 527 -19.14 2.37 40.59
CA GLU A 527 -20.25 2.76 41.46
C GLU A 527 -20.63 4.25 41.25
N GLY A 528 -21.94 4.51 41.17
CA GLY A 528 -22.51 5.83 40.91
C GLY A 528 -22.19 6.45 39.53
N PHE A 529 -21.58 5.71 38.61
CA PHE A 529 -21.12 6.25 37.32
C PHE A 529 -22.29 6.78 36.48
N GLN A 530 -23.36 6.00 36.34
CA GLN A 530 -24.55 6.38 35.56
C GLN A 530 -25.17 7.71 36.03
N GLU A 531 -25.25 7.92 37.34
CA GLU A 531 -25.78 9.15 37.94
C GLU A 531 -24.88 10.36 37.64
N ARG A 532 -23.55 10.18 37.63
CA ARG A 532 -22.58 11.24 37.31
C ARG A 532 -22.54 11.61 35.83
N LEU A 533 -22.91 10.69 34.93
CA LEU A 533 -22.96 10.99 33.50
C LEU A 533 -23.97 12.07 33.18
N LYS A 534 -25.13 12.12 33.86
CA LYS A 534 -26.21 13.10 33.61
C LYS A 534 -26.54 13.27 32.12
N GLY A 535 -26.47 12.18 31.34
CA GLY A 535 -26.72 12.17 29.90
C GLY A 535 -25.55 12.63 29.00
N ARG A 536 -24.35 12.87 29.56
CA ARG A 536 -23.14 13.19 28.79
C ARG A 536 -22.46 11.97 28.18
N GLY A 537 -22.63 10.79 28.78
CA GLY A 537 -22.01 9.54 28.32
C GLY A 537 -23.05 8.51 27.91
N ILE A 538 -22.74 7.75 26.87
CA ILE A 538 -23.59 6.67 26.36
C ILE A 538 -22.75 5.44 26.21
N LEU A 539 -23.24 4.35 26.76
CA LEU A 539 -22.57 3.06 26.81
C LEU A 539 -23.45 2.08 26.04
N TYR A 540 -22.87 1.42 25.05
CA TYR A 540 -23.60 0.52 24.17
C TYR A 540 -22.82 -0.77 23.94
N GLY A 541 -23.46 -1.91 24.23
CA GLY A 541 -22.86 -3.25 24.15
C GLY A 541 -22.88 -3.90 22.76
N GLY A 542 -23.52 -3.26 21.80
CA GLY A 542 -23.80 -3.82 20.48
C GLY A 542 -22.96 -3.22 19.35
N TRP A 543 -23.27 -3.66 18.13
CA TRP A 543 -22.68 -3.12 16.90
C TRP A 543 -23.18 -1.70 16.61
N VAL A 544 -22.29 -0.83 16.13
CA VAL A 544 -22.61 0.53 15.69
C VAL A 544 -22.07 0.80 14.29
N PRO A 545 -22.71 1.69 13.49
CA PRO A 545 -22.22 2.07 12.17
C PRO A 545 -21.04 3.03 12.28
N GLN A 546 -19.86 2.50 12.66
CA GLN A 546 -18.65 3.24 13.02
C GLN A 546 -18.30 4.34 12.01
N GLN A 547 -18.22 4.04 10.71
CA GLN A 547 -17.88 5.04 9.68
C GLN A 547 -18.85 6.23 9.64
N LEU A 548 -20.15 6.00 9.87
CA LEU A 548 -21.15 7.06 9.89
C LEU A 548 -21.05 7.89 11.17
N ILE A 549 -20.74 7.26 12.30
CA ILE A 549 -20.50 7.95 13.57
C ILE A 549 -19.26 8.84 13.49
N LEU A 550 -18.13 8.33 12.96
CA LEU A 550 -16.88 9.08 12.78
C LEU A 550 -17.04 10.33 11.89
N ARG A 551 -18.04 10.36 11.01
CA ARG A 551 -18.36 11.49 10.12
C ARG A 551 -19.35 12.48 10.72
N HIS A 552 -20.03 12.11 11.81
CA HIS A 552 -21.02 12.97 12.41
C HIS A 552 -20.37 14.25 12.95
N ARG A 553 -20.99 15.40 12.70
CA ARG A 553 -20.40 16.74 12.97
C ARG A 553 -19.92 16.94 14.42
N SER A 554 -20.59 16.29 15.38
CA SER A 554 -20.29 16.44 16.80
C SER A 554 -19.13 15.56 17.28
N VAL A 555 -18.75 14.52 16.51
CA VAL A 555 -17.65 13.62 16.89
C VAL A 555 -16.33 14.28 16.51
N GLY A 556 -15.47 14.47 17.52
CA GLY A 556 -14.18 15.15 17.38
C GLY A 556 -12.98 14.28 17.75
N TYR A 557 -13.19 13.21 18.51
CA TYR A 557 -12.13 12.33 18.99
C TYR A 557 -12.54 10.88 18.79
N PHE A 558 -11.59 10.03 18.40
CA PHE A 558 -11.78 8.60 18.27
C PHE A 558 -10.75 7.84 19.11
N VAL A 559 -11.24 7.13 20.13
CA VAL A 559 -10.45 6.17 20.90
C VAL A 559 -10.57 4.80 20.26
N THR A 560 -9.45 4.28 19.77
CA THR A 560 -9.42 3.04 19.00
C THR A 560 -8.37 2.07 19.53
N HIS A 561 -8.66 0.78 19.39
CA HIS A 561 -7.75 -0.32 19.65
C HIS A 561 -6.65 -0.50 18.58
N CYS A 562 -6.60 0.36 17.56
CA CYS A 562 -5.56 0.35 16.53
C CYS A 562 -5.56 -0.87 15.59
N GLY A 563 -6.70 -1.57 15.46
CA GLY A 563 -6.88 -2.57 14.41
C GLY A 563 -6.88 -1.92 13.02
N SER A 564 -6.24 -2.55 12.04
CA SER A 564 -6.01 -2.01 10.69
C SER A 564 -7.28 -1.48 10.01
N GLY A 565 -8.41 -2.19 10.15
CA GLY A 565 -9.69 -1.74 9.61
C GLY A 565 -10.21 -0.44 10.25
N SER A 566 -10.12 -0.34 11.58
CA SER A 566 -10.53 0.87 12.30
C SER A 566 -9.60 2.05 12.02
N LEU A 567 -8.30 1.82 11.88
CA LEU A 567 -7.35 2.86 11.50
C LEU A 567 -7.59 3.38 10.09
N ALA A 568 -7.88 2.50 9.12
CA ALA A 568 -8.20 2.93 7.75
C ALA A 568 -9.41 3.89 7.70
N GLU A 569 -10.44 3.63 8.51
CA GLU A 569 -11.60 4.53 8.66
C GLU A 569 -11.26 5.81 9.41
N ALA A 570 -10.43 5.71 10.45
CA ALA A 570 -10.02 6.82 11.30
C ALA A 570 -9.15 7.84 10.55
N MET A 571 -8.20 7.36 9.74
CA MET A 571 -7.26 8.20 8.98
C MET A 571 -7.97 9.14 8.00
N VAL A 572 -9.12 8.73 7.46
CA VAL A 572 -9.91 9.58 6.54
C VAL A 572 -11.03 10.36 7.21
N SER A 573 -11.17 10.24 8.53
CA SER A 573 -12.11 11.02 9.33
C SER A 573 -11.51 12.36 9.77
N ASP A 574 -12.34 13.25 10.30
CA ASP A 574 -11.87 14.48 10.96
C ASP A 574 -11.52 14.28 12.44
N CYS A 575 -11.69 13.05 12.97
CA CYS A 575 -11.53 12.79 14.39
C CYS A 575 -10.05 12.75 14.77
N GLN A 576 -9.72 13.36 15.90
CA GLN A 576 -8.40 13.24 16.49
C GLN A 576 -8.22 11.88 17.15
N LEU A 577 -7.08 11.24 16.90
CA LEU A 577 -6.90 9.82 17.19
C LEU A 577 -6.24 9.59 18.54
N VAL A 578 -6.93 8.87 19.42
CA VAL A 578 -6.42 8.36 20.68
C VAL A 578 -6.18 6.86 20.51
N LEU A 579 -4.92 6.47 20.57
CA LEU A 579 -4.49 5.12 20.26
C LEU A 579 -4.38 4.32 21.56
N LEU A 580 -5.15 3.26 21.71
CA LEU A 580 -5.12 2.37 22.86
C LEU A 580 -4.98 0.92 22.37
N PRO A 581 -3.83 0.52 21.82
CA PRO A 581 -3.64 -0.83 21.29
C PRO A 581 -3.91 -1.88 22.36
N HIS A 582 -4.49 -3.03 22.01
CA HIS A 582 -4.75 -4.08 23.00
C HIS A 582 -3.81 -5.26 22.85
N VAL A 583 -3.78 -5.89 21.67
CA VAL A 583 -3.03 -7.13 21.41
C VAL A 583 -2.54 -7.22 19.97
N GLY A 584 -1.53 -8.05 19.73
CA GLY A 584 -1.12 -8.42 18.37
C GLY A 584 -0.50 -7.26 17.58
N ASP A 585 -0.88 -7.17 16.32
CA ASP A 585 -0.41 -6.15 15.36
C ASP A 585 -0.80 -4.72 15.74
N GLN A 586 -1.85 -4.56 16.55
CA GLN A 586 -2.35 -3.26 17.01
C GLN A 586 -1.27 -2.40 17.68
N ILE A 587 -0.34 -3.03 18.40
CA ILE A 587 0.74 -2.36 19.12
C ILE A 587 1.68 -1.68 18.13
N ILE A 588 2.10 -2.40 17.10
CA ILE A 588 2.97 -1.86 16.06
C ILE A 588 2.22 -0.84 15.20
N ASN A 589 0.94 -1.09 14.89
CA ASN A 589 0.10 -0.11 14.23
C ASN A 589 0.03 1.20 15.03
N ALA A 590 -0.13 1.14 16.36
CA ALA A 590 -0.16 2.33 17.21
C ALA A 590 1.16 3.11 17.15
N ARG A 591 2.31 2.43 17.19
CA ARG A 591 3.64 3.06 17.08
C ARG A 591 3.89 3.67 15.70
N LEU A 592 3.46 2.98 14.64
CA LEU A 592 3.50 3.53 13.28
C LEU A 592 2.68 4.84 13.19
N MET A 593 1.46 4.84 13.74
CA MET A 593 0.57 6.00 13.68
C MET A 593 1.02 7.16 14.60
N ALA A 594 1.44 6.89 15.83
CA ALA A 594 1.85 7.94 16.77
C ALA A 594 3.28 8.45 16.54
N GLY A 595 4.19 7.58 16.09
CA GLY A 595 5.61 7.89 16.04
C GLY A 595 6.11 8.22 14.64
N ASP A 596 5.82 7.38 13.65
CA ASP A 596 6.34 7.60 12.29
C ASP A 596 5.45 8.55 11.49
N LEU A 597 4.14 8.32 11.47
CA LEU A 597 3.19 9.21 10.79
C LEU A 597 2.79 10.41 11.65
N LYS A 598 2.89 10.25 12.98
CA LYS A 598 2.49 11.24 13.99
C LYS A 598 1.09 11.81 13.73
N ILE A 599 0.08 10.94 13.68
CA ILE A 599 -1.33 11.33 13.44
C ILE A 599 -2.25 11.07 14.64
N GLY A 600 -1.70 10.61 15.76
CA GLY A 600 -2.46 10.29 16.95
C GLY A 600 -1.60 10.28 18.21
N VAL A 601 -2.25 10.25 19.37
CA VAL A 601 -1.59 10.16 20.66
C VAL A 601 -1.90 8.81 21.28
N GLU A 602 -0.87 8.05 21.61
CA GLU A 602 -1.04 6.79 22.31
C GLU A 602 -1.23 7.00 23.81
N VAL A 603 -2.16 6.24 24.39
CA VAL A 603 -2.38 6.20 25.83
C VAL A 603 -1.20 5.47 26.48
N GLU A 604 -0.58 6.13 27.46
CA GLU A 604 0.49 5.56 28.25
C GLU A 604 -0.01 4.36 29.07
N LYS A 605 0.85 3.35 29.19
CA LYS A 605 0.63 2.14 30.01
C LYS A 605 1.92 1.82 30.75
N GLY A 606 1.81 1.16 31.90
CA GLY A 606 2.98 0.63 32.60
C GLY A 606 3.80 -0.31 31.72
N ASP A 607 5.13 -0.20 31.79
CA ASP A 607 6.05 -0.95 30.94
C ASP A 607 6.02 -2.46 31.23
N GLU A 608 5.85 -2.84 32.50
CA GLU A 608 5.88 -4.23 32.98
C GLU A 608 4.50 -4.91 33.00
N ASP A 609 3.43 -4.19 33.33
CA ASP A 609 2.08 -4.76 33.54
C ASP A 609 1.09 -4.48 32.41
N GLY A 610 1.40 -3.50 31.54
CA GLY A 610 0.53 -3.08 30.45
C GLY A 610 -0.78 -2.43 30.89
N VAL A 611 -0.84 -1.95 32.14
CA VAL A 611 -2.02 -1.32 32.73
C VAL A 611 -1.99 0.18 32.42
N PHE A 612 -3.13 0.72 31.99
CA PHE A 612 -3.36 2.17 31.95
C PHE A 612 -4.32 2.59 33.06
N THR A 613 -4.22 3.86 33.45
CA THR A 613 -5.13 4.50 34.39
C THR A 613 -6.06 5.48 33.67
N LYS A 614 -7.12 5.88 34.36
CA LYS A 614 -8.03 6.96 33.97
C LYS A 614 -7.29 8.27 33.69
N TYR A 615 -6.17 8.52 34.37
CA TYR A 615 -5.36 9.72 34.16
C TYR A 615 -4.63 9.66 32.83
N ASP A 616 -4.14 8.49 32.43
CA ASP A 616 -3.43 8.30 31.15
C ASP A 616 -4.38 8.49 29.96
N VAL A 617 -5.58 7.91 30.06
CA VAL A 617 -6.65 8.10 29.05
C VAL A 617 -7.04 9.57 28.95
N CYS A 618 -7.28 10.23 30.10
CA CYS A 618 -7.65 11.64 30.13
C CYS A 618 -6.54 12.55 29.58
N LYS A 619 -5.27 12.26 29.92
CA LYS A 619 -4.09 12.98 29.43
C LYS A 619 -3.97 12.89 27.90
N ALA A 620 -4.13 11.69 27.33
CA ALA A 620 -4.07 11.51 25.88
C ALA A 620 -5.16 12.31 25.16
N VAL A 621 -6.41 12.27 25.64
CA VAL A 621 -7.50 13.06 25.07
C VAL A 621 -7.23 14.56 25.22
N ARG A 622 -6.82 15.03 26.41
CA ARG A 622 -6.56 16.46 26.68
C ARG A 622 -5.42 17.02 25.84
N THR A 623 -4.41 16.21 25.55
CA THR A 623 -3.29 16.59 24.65
C THR A 623 -3.83 16.98 23.26
N LEU A 624 -4.85 16.28 22.77
CA LEU A 624 -5.49 16.57 21.49
C LEU A 624 -6.52 17.71 21.57
N MET A 625 -7.11 17.95 22.74
CA MET A 625 -8.03 19.07 22.99
C MET A 625 -7.30 20.40 23.10
N ASP A 626 -6.10 20.42 23.67
CA ASP A 626 -5.33 21.64 23.87
C ASP A 626 -4.75 22.14 22.55
N HIS A 627 -5.20 23.32 22.12
CA HIS A 627 -4.74 23.96 20.90
C HIS A 627 -3.34 24.59 21.05
N ALA A 628 -2.90 24.85 22.28
CA ALA A 628 -1.56 25.35 22.59
C ALA A 628 -0.53 24.22 22.79
N ASN A 629 -0.98 22.97 22.90
CA ASN A 629 -0.08 21.83 23.00
C ASN A 629 0.59 21.55 21.64
N GLU A 630 1.93 21.61 21.61
CA GLU A 630 2.72 21.44 20.38
C GLU A 630 2.56 20.04 19.76
N LEU A 631 2.56 18.98 20.58
CA LEU A 631 2.32 17.62 20.09
C LEU A 631 0.91 17.50 19.49
N GLY A 632 -0.11 18.02 20.19
CA GLY A 632 -1.48 18.08 19.69
C GLY A 632 -1.60 18.82 18.36
N LYS A 633 -0.83 19.89 18.17
CA LYS A 633 -0.79 20.67 16.91
C LYS A 633 -0.10 19.92 15.79
N GLU A 634 1.02 19.27 16.06
CA GLU A 634 1.74 18.42 15.10
C GLU A 634 0.82 17.30 14.59
N VAL A 635 0.21 16.54 15.49
CA VAL A 635 -0.63 15.40 15.08
C VAL A 635 -1.88 15.80 14.31
N ARG A 636 -2.52 16.92 14.69
CA ARG A 636 -3.65 17.49 13.92
C ARG A 636 -3.24 17.87 12.49
N THR A 637 -2.07 18.49 12.35
CA THR A 637 -1.56 18.96 11.05
C THR A 637 -1.22 17.77 10.16
N ASN A 638 -0.50 16.79 10.69
CA ASN A 638 -0.10 15.60 9.94
C ASN A 638 -1.31 14.73 9.57
N HIS A 639 -2.28 14.57 10.49
CA HIS A 639 -3.50 13.83 10.20
C HIS A 639 -4.29 14.48 9.06
N ALA A 640 -4.40 15.82 9.04
CA ALA A 640 -5.06 16.54 7.95
C ALA A 640 -4.36 16.32 6.60
N GLN A 641 -3.01 16.36 6.57
CA GLN A 641 -2.22 16.09 5.37
C GLN A 641 -2.40 14.65 4.87
N TRP A 642 -2.34 13.67 5.78
CA TRP A 642 -2.56 12.27 5.45
C TRP A 642 -3.98 12.02 4.94
N LYS A 643 -4.99 12.63 5.57
CA LYS A 643 -6.37 12.57 5.09
C LYS A 643 -6.48 13.12 3.68
N GLU A 644 -5.91 14.29 3.40
CA GLU A 644 -5.92 14.89 2.06
C GLU A 644 -5.26 13.98 1.03
N PHE A 645 -4.09 13.43 1.36
CA PHE A 645 -3.39 12.46 0.51
C PHE A 645 -4.25 11.22 0.24
N LEU A 646 -4.79 10.58 1.27
CA LEU A 646 -5.59 9.36 1.16
C LEU A 646 -6.89 9.56 0.39
N LEU A 647 -7.45 10.78 0.41
CA LEU A 647 -8.65 11.15 -0.33
C LEU A 647 -8.34 11.69 -1.74
N LYS A 648 -7.07 11.74 -2.16
CA LYS A 648 -6.69 12.22 -3.49
C LYS A 648 -7.40 11.40 -4.58
N PRO A 649 -8.15 12.03 -5.50
CA PRO A 649 -8.84 11.33 -6.56
C PRO A 649 -7.89 10.45 -7.38
N GLY A 650 -8.28 9.18 -7.58
CA GLY A 650 -7.51 8.23 -8.37
C GLY A 650 -6.30 7.59 -7.66
N LEU A 651 -5.99 7.93 -6.41
CA LEU A 651 -4.88 7.30 -5.66
C LEU A 651 -5.09 5.79 -5.54
N GLU A 652 -6.23 5.38 -4.99
CA GLU A 652 -6.63 3.98 -4.82
C GLU A 652 -6.58 3.22 -6.15
N ASN A 653 -7.14 3.81 -7.22
CA ASN A 653 -7.13 3.19 -8.54
C ASN A 653 -5.71 3.01 -9.07
N SER A 654 -4.85 4.01 -8.90
CA SER A 654 -3.47 3.90 -9.37
C SER A 654 -2.68 2.79 -8.67
N TYR A 655 -2.93 2.56 -7.38
CA TYR A 655 -2.33 1.44 -6.66
C TYR A 655 -2.88 0.10 -7.11
N MET A 656 -4.18 0.00 -7.29
CA MET A 656 -4.80 -1.23 -7.79
C MET A 656 -4.40 -1.55 -9.24
N ASP A 657 -4.20 -0.54 -10.08
CA ASP A 657 -3.70 -0.70 -11.45
C ASP A 657 -2.26 -1.20 -11.44
N ASP A 658 -1.39 -0.59 -10.64
CA ASP A 658 -0.01 -1.05 -10.46
C ASP A 658 0.04 -2.48 -9.88
N PHE A 659 -0.83 -2.79 -8.91
CA PHE A 659 -0.96 -4.13 -8.34
C PHE A 659 -1.29 -5.16 -9.43
N VAL A 660 -2.28 -4.87 -10.29
CA VAL A 660 -2.66 -5.75 -11.41
C VAL A 660 -1.53 -5.85 -12.45
N MET A 661 -0.84 -4.76 -12.78
CA MET A 661 0.33 -4.78 -13.66
C MET A 661 1.44 -5.68 -13.12
N GLN A 662 1.69 -5.63 -11.82
CA GLN A 662 2.69 -6.49 -11.18
C GLN A 662 2.25 -7.96 -11.14
N LEU A 663 0.95 -8.26 -10.97
CA LEU A 663 0.44 -9.62 -11.17
C LEU A 663 0.65 -10.09 -12.61
N GLN A 664 0.33 -9.25 -13.61
CA GLN A 664 0.50 -9.57 -15.02
C GLN A 664 1.95 -9.94 -15.38
N ALA A 665 2.94 -9.35 -14.70
CA ALA A 665 4.35 -9.69 -14.90
C ALA A 665 4.74 -11.10 -14.41
N LEU A 666 3.86 -11.78 -13.66
CA LEU A 666 4.11 -13.13 -13.12
C LEU A 666 3.59 -14.26 -14.03
N VAL A 667 2.79 -13.97 -15.06
CA VAL A 667 2.01 -14.96 -15.86
C VAL A 667 2.14 -14.83 -17.38
#